data_AF-D3RX77-F1
#
_entry.id   AF-D3RX77-F1
#
_cell.length_a   1.000
_cell.length_b   1.000
_cell.length_c   1.000
_cell.angle_alpha   90.00
_cell.angle_beta   90.00
_cell.angle_gamma   90.00
#
_symmetry.space_group_name_H-M   'P 1'
#
loop_
_entity.id
_entity.type
_entity.pdbx_description
1 polymer ?
#
loop_
_entity_poly.entity_id
_entity_poly.type
_entity_poly.pdbx_seq_one_letter_code
_entity_poly.pdbx_strand_id
1 'polypeptide(L)'
;MEDVKAQIMLLAAFIMAVGLAIIVVLANNILLSLNYPAVEKPQQTLRFGDVVNLYEQNALKILDYVERKNLDLNEANKVLKYHLTNLTNLLEKVYADYGVALDVEINFSSTKIERTYNISTRGSNVYMVKNVTYKAGSLVIPVDDNQWFLNDSSSDNDWMAARVFGLVYRILNDRDENATALDNYLIPTYRVLEDPRGKDRDDINDPYGIPYSVTVKARKVVDGKNGTLVSGEVKFLELKGGPFVVKAEDLNNTLKQMILEEARNLGLDVYELEEGFTYEWNAYIIGAPRIGLYPEDQTNIEILENYFYSAGLTNREFTLLNTTEIERGALDNIDLLFTPHTDISEAYDPSKNLTDTAAWKILKWVENGGVYHVECYGVESVDATIEKVDGNLHPWYGFVGVKPLSKNEKDVVKSNEGKILDTIFFNNATLFISQTYTQDGFVAPRGGHTPGFKLLTAHNPETVPLINSTALSDAIILAYAPFEKGHLIYMGGHNQSYSEAVNRYTPERIMLVFDAFMLATAAKIIPEYTLTLDMTIKYNDGSSEFVKNLKYTLKKAMYNYTPPEFYTIGSSQLYIEFVSPTNGAILSGNETIQVSSNASSVSFYVDSAYVGEFTFNATTGYWEITLNTTAFSDGSHTLKAVGRRGNETAESVVTVTFQNVVSTPGEGAEWEGKIEVDTGDNYVKVKMRFWESYQENKLIEIPLSNASVEVNITDNEGKVVYSGIKGKTDSDGKFEFSIVKTNGGADLIITEGTDVGSSLKPPAWKFKQNKEYYVKVKVEKGGRVQYFEKKFKFD
;
A
#
# COMPACT_ATOMS: atom_id res chain seq x y z
N MET A 1 -16.03 -19.27 -24.62
CA MET A 1 -15.21 -20.46 -24.99
C MET A 1 -14.39 -20.21 -26.25
N GLU A 2 -14.91 -19.48 -27.25
CA GLU A 2 -14.13 -19.07 -28.44
C GLU A 2 -13.01 -18.07 -28.12
N ASP A 3 -13.21 -17.16 -27.16
CA ASP A 3 -12.20 -16.18 -26.75
C ASP A 3 -10.96 -16.82 -26.10
N VAL A 4 -11.18 -17.88 -25.30
CA VAL A 4 -10.08 -18.64 -24.68
C VAL A 4 -9.26 -19.38 -25.74
N LYS A 5 -9.91 -19.89 -26.79
CA LYS A 5 -9.20 -20.47 -27.94
C LYS A 5 -8.39 -19.42 -28.70
N ALA A 6 -8.94 -18.21 -28.89
CA ALA A 6 -8.23 -17.12 -29.55
C ALA A 6 -6.99 -16.67 -28.75
N GLN A 7 -7.11 -16.56 -27.43
CA GLN A 7 -5.98 -16.20 -26.55
C GLN A 7 -4.90 -17.29 -26.49
N ILE A 8 -5.29 -18.58 -26.47
CA ILE A 8 -4.34 -19.70 -26.54
C ILE A 8 -3.63 -19.74 -27.89
N MET A 9 -4.33 -19.47 -28.99
CA MET A 9 -3.72 -19.37 -30.32
C MET A 9 -2.75 -18.19 -30.43
N LEU A 10 -3.08 -17.04 -29.82
CA LEU A 10 -2.21 -15.87 -29.80
C LEU A 10 -0.93 -16.13 -28.97
N LEU A 11 -1.05 -16.82 -27.84
CA LEU A 11 0.08 -17.23 -27.01
C LEU A 11 0.97 -18.25 -27.75
N ALA A 12 0.38 -19.22 -28.44
CA ALA A 12 1.12 -20.17 -29.26
C ALA A 12 1.86 -19.47 -30.42
N ALA A 13 1.22 -18.51 -31.09
CA ALA A 13 1.84 -17.70 -32.14
C ALA A 13 3.01 -16.85 -31.61
N PHE A 14 2.85 -16.27 -30.41
CA PHE A 14 3.92 -15.50 -29.76
C PHE A 14 5.12 -16.39 -29.38
N ILE A 15 4.87 -17.57 -28.81
CA ILE A 15 5.93 -18.54 -28.48
C ILE A 15 6.66 -19.01 -29.74
N MET A 16 5.92 -19.27 -30.83
CA MET A 16 6.53 -19.62 -32.12
C MET A 16 7.36 -18.48 -32.70
N ALA A 17 6.92 -17.22 -32.59
CA ALA A 17 7.67 -16.06 -33.06
C ALA A 17 8.97 -15.82 -32.27
N VAL A 18 8.93 -15.98 -30.94
CA VAL A 18 10.11 -15.90 -30.08
C VAL A 18 11.07 -17.05 -30.37
N GLY A 19 10.56 -18.27 -30.53
CA GLY A 19 11.35 -19.43 -30.94
C GLY A 19 12.02 -19.21 -32.31
N LEU A 20 11.31 -18.65 -33.27
CA LEU A 20 11.85 -18.34 -34.60
C LEU A 20 12.93 -17.25 -34.52
N ALA A 21 12.74 -16.20 -33.72
CA ALA A 21 13.73 -15.15 -33.52
C ALA A 21 15.02 -15.70 -32.89
N ILE A 22 14.90 -16.58 -31.90
CA ILE A 22 16.04 -17.28 -31.28
C ILE A 22 16.74 -18.17 -32.30
N ILE A 23 16.00 -18.92 -33.12
CA ILE A 23 16.55 -19.76 -34.19
C ILE A 23 17.28 -18.90 -35.24
N VAL A 24 16.75 -17.73 -35.61
CA VAL A 24 17.39 -16.81 -36.58
C VAL A 24 18.67 -16.21 -36.01
N VAL A 25 18.70 -15.83 -34.73
CA VAL A 25 19.92 -15.34 -34.06
C VAL A 25 20.97 -16.46 -33.97
N LEU A 26 20.56 -17.67 -33.60
CA LEU A 26 21.45 -18.85 -33.58
C LEU A 26 21.94 -19.19 -34.99
N ALA A 27 21.06 -19.17 -36.00
CA ALA A 27 21.42 -19.45 -37.39
C ALA A 27 22.38 -18.39 -37.96
N ASN A 28 22.20 -17.11 -37.63
CA ASN A 28 23.14 -16.04 -38.02
C ASN A 28 24.50 -16.21 -37.34
N ASN A 29 24.54 -16.59 -36.07
CA ASN A 29 25.79 -16.91 -35.37
C ASN A 29 26.46 -18.17 -35.95
N ILE A 30 25.68 -19.16 -36.37
CA ILE A 30 26.17 -20.37 -37.06
C ILE A 30 26.74 -20.02 -38.45
N LEU A 31 26.04 -19.19 -39.24
CA LEU A 31 26.50 -18.73 -40.56
C LEU A 31 27.80 -17.92 -40.48
N LEU A 32 27.96 -17.13 -39.41
CA LEU A 32 29.21 -16.42 -39.12
C LEU A 32 30.34 -17.38 -38.72
N SER A 33 30.03 -18.48 -38.03
CA SER A 33 31.03 -19.49 -37.62
C SER A 33 31.46 -20.45 -38.75
N LEU A 34 30.58 -20.72 -39.73
CA LEU A 34 30.84 -21.65 -40.84
C LEU A 34 31.72 -21.06 -41.95
N ASN A 35 31.91 -19.74 -41.98
CA ASN A 35 32.76 -19.05 -42.96
C ASN A 35 34.22 -18.89 -42.53
N TYR A 36 34.63 -19.44 -41.38
CA TYR A 36 36.03 -19.48 -40.97
C TYR A 36 36.71 -20.77 -41.47
N PRO A 37 37.89 -20.69 -42.13
CA PRO A 37 38.64 -21.87 -42.53
C PRO A 37 39.04 -22.68 -41.29
N ALA A 38 39.10 -24.00 -41.43
CA ALA A 38 39.31 -24.98 -40.36
C ALA A 38 40.60 -24.71 -39.54
N VAL A 39 40.49 -23.84 -38.55
CA VAL A 39 41.39 -23.76 -37.40
C VAL A 39 40.83 -24.69 -36.35
N GLU A 40 41.69 -25.49 -35.71
CA GLU A 40 41.34 -26.40 -34.61
C GLU A 40 40.28 -25.74 -33.71
N LYS A 41 39.07 -26.31 -33.68
CA LYS A 41 37.96 -25.80 -32.87
C LYS A 41 38.50 -25.67 -31.44
N PRO A 42 38.69 -24.46 -30.90
CA PRO A 42 38.98 -24.34 -29.48
C PRO A 42 37.75 -24.93 -28.81
N GLN A 43 37.92 -25.97 -28.00
CA GLN A 43 36.87 -26.39 -27.09
C GLN A 43 36.61 -25.19 -26.17
N GLN A 44 35.65 -24.35 -26.53
CA GLN A 44 35.13 -23.34 -25.63
C GLN A 44 34.46 -24.12 -24.51
N THR A 45 35.20 -24.27 -23.42
CA THR A 45 34.70 -24.87 -22.19
C THR A 45 33.49 -24.07 -21.76
N LEU A 46 32.32 -24.72 -21.79
CA LEU A 46 31.08 -24.23 -21.25
C LEU A 46 31.33 -23.60 -19.87
N ARG A 47 30.98 -22.33 -19.70
CA ARG A 47 31.02 -21.72 -18.37
C ARG A 47 29.71 -22.05 -17.67
N PHE A 48 29.77 -22.88 -16.63
CA PHE A 48 28.58 -23.24 -15.82
C PHE A 48 27.81 -22.00 -15.33
N GLY A 49 28.49 -20.87 -15.11
CA GLY A 49 27.84 -19.60 -14.73
C GLY A 49 26.81 -19.10 -15.75
N ASP A 50 27.03 -19.30 -17.05
CA ASP A 50 26.11 -18.83 -18.09
C ASP A 50 24.83 -19.68 -18.13
N VAL A 51 24.98 -20.99 -17.91
CA VAL A 51 23.86 -21.93 -17.78
C VAL A 51 23.05 -21.61 -16.53
N VAL A 52 23.73 -21.42 -15.38
CA VAL A 52 23.09 -21.01 -14.13
C VAL A 52 22.28 -19.74 -14.33
N ASN A 53 22.89 -18.66 -14.85
CA ASN A 53 22.23 -17.37 -15.12
C ASN A 53 20.96 -17.52 -15.97
N LEU A 54 20.98 -18.40 -16.98
CA LEU A 54 19.81 -18.65 -17.84
C LEU A 54 18.66 -19.30 -17.06
N TYR A 55 18.96 -20.24 -16.17
CA TYR A 55 17.96 -20.83 -15.28
C TYR A 55 17.42 -19.82 -14.28
N GLU A 56 18.27 -18.96 -13.70
CA GLU A 56 17.81 -17.90 -12.78
C GLU A 56 16.80 -16.97 -13.46
N GLN A 57 17.12 -16.49 -14.66
CA GLN A 57 16.25 -15.58 -15.41
C GLN A 57 14.91 -16.22 -15.79
N ASN A 58 14.91 -17.50 -16.16
CA ASN A 58 13.66 -18.20 -16.48
C ASN A 58 12.84 -18.51 -15.22
N ALA A 59 13.48 -18.86 -14.12
CA ALA A 59 12.82 -19.06 -12.83
C ALA A 59 12.11 -17.78 -12.36
N LEU A 60 12.75 -16.61 -12.47
CA LEU A 60 12.14 -15.31 -12.15
C LEU A 60 10.93 -14.99 -13.04
N LYS A 61 11.00 -15.26 -14.35
CA LYS A 61 9.86 -15.08 -15.27
C LYS A 61 8.69 -16.00 -14.95
N ILE A 62 8.97 -17.22 -14.50
CA ILE A 62 7.93 -18.18 -14.10
C ILE A 62 7.28 -17.73 -12.79
N LEU A 63 8.05 -17.27 -11.80
CA LEU A 63 7.50 -16.70 -10.57
C LEU A 63 6.58 -15.51 -10.84
N ASP A 64 6.99 -14.60 -11.72
CA ASP A 64 6.15 -13.48 -12.18
C ASP A 64 4.86 -13.96 -12.89
N TYR A 65 4.94 -15.03 -13.69
CA TYR A 65 3.75 -15.63 -14.31
C TYR A 65 2.81 -16.29 -13.29
N VAL A 66 3.35 -17.06 -12.34
CA VAL A 66 2.61 -17.69 -11.24
C VAL A 66 1.86 -16.63 -10.43
N GLU A 67 2.53 -15.52 -10.11
CA GLU A 67 1.94 -14.39 -9.40
C GLU A 67 0.82 -13.74 -10.22
N ARG A 68 1.08 -13.33 -11.46
CA ARG A 68 0.11 -12.65 -12.32
C ARG A 68 -1.14 -13.49 -12.61
N LYS A 69 -1.01 -14.82 -12.62
CA LYS A 69 -2.11 -15.74 -12.84
C LYS A 69 -2.75 -16.26 -11.56
N ASN A 70 -2.25 -15.86 -10.38
CA ASN A 70 -2.71 -16.31 -9.07
C ASN A 70 -2.84 -17.85 -9.01
N LEU A 71 -1.86 -18.56 -9.58
CA LEU A 71 -1.89 -20.02 -9.61
C LEU A 71 -1.80 -20.55 -8.19
N ASP A 72 -2.55 -21.61 -7.89
CA ASP A 72 -2.35 -22.33 -6.64
C ASP A 72 -0.96 -23.00 -6.62
N LEU A 73 -0.50 -23.38 -5.44
CA LEU A 73 0.86 -23.89 -5.25
C LEU A 73 1.15 -25.14 -6.09
N ASN A 74 0.16 -26.00 -6.30
CA ASN A 74 0.32 -27.22 -7.09
C ASN A 74 0.41 -26.90 -8.58
N GLU A 75 -0.40 -25.96 -9.07
CA GLU A 75 -0.32 -25.48 -10.45
C GLU A 75 0.99 -24.74 -10.73
N ALA A 76 1.43 -23.88 -9.81
CA ALA A 76 2.70 -23.17 -9.88
C ALA A 76 3.89 -24.13 -9.98
N ASN A 77 3.93 -25.16 -9.14
CA ASN A 77 4.97 -26.18 -9.17
C ASN A 77 4.94 -27.01 -10.47
N LYS A 78 3.75 -27.29 -11.04
CA LYS A 78 3.63 -27.97 -12.35
C LYS A 78 4.18 -27.12 -13.48
N VAL A 79 3.83 -25.83 -13.53
CA VAL A 79 4.31 -24.88 -14.54
C VAL A 79 5.82 -24.73 -14.47
N LEU A 80 6.36 -24.54 -13.26
CA LEU A 80 7.81 -24.46 -13.04
C LEU A 80 8.53 -25.73 -13.52
N LYS A 81 8.05 -26.90 -13.12
CA LYS A 81 8.65 -28.18 -13.52
C LYS A 81 8.64 -28.37 -15.03
N TYR A 82 7.53 -28.04 -15.69
CA TYR A 82 7.41 -28.14 -17.15
C TYR A 82 8.42 -27.24 -17.88
N HIS A 83 8.52 -25.98 -17.48
CA HIS A 83 9.42 -25.03 -18.13
C HIS A 83 10.89 -25.36 -17.89
N LEU A 84 11.27 -25.72 -16.66
CA LEU A 84 12.64 -26.11 -16.34
C LEU A 84 13.07 -27.37 -17.10
N THR A 85 12.18 -28.36 -17.22
CA THR A 85 12.43 -29.58 -18.00
C THR A 85 12.65 -29.28 -19.48
N ASN A 86 11.83 -28.40 -20.07
CA ASN A 86 12.00 -28.02 -21.47
C ASN A 86 13.29 -27.24 -21.71
N LEU A 87 13.70 -26.39 -20.77
CA LEU A 87 14.97 -25.68 -20.85
C LEU A 87 16.16 -26.64 -20.77
N THR A 88 16.12 -27.61 -19.85
CA THR A 88 17.11 -28.70 -19.76
C THR A 88 17.26 -29.42 -21.10
N ASN A 89 16.16 -29.95 -21.64
CA ASN A 89 16.17 -30.70 -22.90
C ASN A 89 16.72 -29.87 -24.06
N LEU A 90 16.41 -28.57 -24.09
CA LEU A 90 16.91 -27.65 -25.11
C LEU A 90 18.43 -27.46 -24.99
N LEU A 91 18.94 -27.25 -23.78
CA LEU A 91 20.36 -27.05 -23.55
C LEU A 91 21.17 -28.30 -23.88
N GLU A 92 20.73 -29.47 -23.42
CA GLU A 92 21.37 -30.74 -23.73
C GLU A 92 21.45 -30.96 -25.24
N LYS A 93 20.36 -30.69 -25.96
CA LYS A 93 20.33 -30.79 -27.42
C LYS A 93 21.29 -29.80 -28.10
N VAL A 94 21.25 -28.53 -27.70
CA VAL A 94 22.12 -27.49 -28.27
C VAL A 94 23.59 -27.86 -28.05
N TYR A 95 23.97 -28.32 -26.86
CA TYR A 95 25.37 -28.68 -26.59
C TYR A 95 25.79 -29.99 -27.26
N ALA A 96 24.89 -30.97 -27.39
CA ALA A 96 25.15 -32.18 -28.15
C ALA A 96 25.46 -31.86 -29.63
N ASP A 97 24.77 -30.89 -30.22
CA ASP A 97 25.04 -30.43 -31.59
C ASP A 97 26.44 -29.79 -31.75
N TYR A 98 27.05 -29.31 -30.66
CA TYR A 98 28.43 -28.82 -30.61
C TYR A 98 29.46 -29.86 -30.16
N GLY A 99 29.07 -31.13 -30.00
CA GLY A 99 29.95 -32.21 -29.57
C GLY A 99 30.28 -32.19 -28.07
N VAL A 100 29.52 -31.44 -27.28
CA VAL A 100 29.62 -31.42 -25.81
C VAL A 100 28.46 -32.22 -25.25
N ALA A 101 28.77 -33.34 -24.59
CA ALA A 101 27.78 -34.18 -23.94
C ALA A 101 27.54 -33.64 -22.52
N LEU A 102 26.45 -32.89 -22.35
CA LEU A 102 26.02 -32.26 -21.11
C LEU A 102 24.82 -33.04 -20.54
N ASP A 103 24.82 -33.29 -19.23
CA ASP A 103 23.70 -33.86 -18.48
C ASP A 103 23.32 -32.87 -17.37
N VAL A 104 22.09 -32.34 -17.43
CA VAL A 104 21.61 -31.36 -16.44
C VAL A 104 20.51 -32.00 -15.60
N GLU A 105 20.86 -32.39 -14.38
CA GLU A 105 19.93 -32.97 -13.44
C GLU A 105 19.35 -31.89 -12.52
N ILE A 106 18.03 -31.68 -12.60
CA ILE A 106 17.30 -30.79 -11.68
C ILE A 106 16.62 -31.66 -10.62
N ASN A 107 16.96 -31.44 -9.35
CA ASN A 107 16.31 -32.17 -8.27
C ASN A 107 14.94 -31.54 -7.98
N PHE A 108 13.91 -32.06 -8.65
CA PHE A 108 12.55 -31.58 -8.45
C PHE A 108 11.95 -31.97 -7.08
N SER A 109 12.57 -32.88 -6.33
CA SER A 109 12.08 -33.25 -4.99
C SER A 109 12.37 -32.17 -3.94
N SER A 110 13.42 -31.38 -4.15
CA SER A 110 13.78 -30.23 -3.31
C SER A 110 13.44 -28.89 -3.96
N THR A 111 13.07 -28.88 -5.24
CA THR A 111 12.54 -27.70 -5.92
C THR A 111 11.10 -27.44 -5.51
N LYS A 112 10.88 -26.41 -4.69
CA LYS A 112 9.55 -26.01 -4.23
C LYS A 112 9.39 -24.50 -4.27
N ILE A 113 8.19 -24.07 -4.66
CA ILE A 113 7.69 -22.75 -4.33
C ILE A 113 7.05 -22.87 -2.94
N GLU A 114 7.48 -22.02 -2.02
CA GLU A 114 6.83 -21.81 -0.73
C GLU A 114 6.14 -20.45 -0.75
N ARG A 115 4.86 -20.41 -0.38
CA ARG A 115 4.14 -19.15 -0.17
C ARG A 115 4.16 -18.87 1.33
N THR A 116 4.93 -17.86 1.73
CA THR A 116 4.95 -17.34 3.09
C THR A 116 4.20 -16.03 3.14
N TYR A 117 3.44 -15.79 4.19
CA TYR A 117 2.71 -14.54 4.39
C TYR A 117 3.53 -13.65 5.31
N ASN A 118 4.16 -12.61 4.74
CA ASN A 118 4.93 -11.65 5.53
C ASN A 118 4.11 -10.38 5.73
N ILE A 119 3.94 -10.01 7.00
CA ILE A 119 3.33 -8.75 7.42
C ILE A 119 4.42 -7.69 7.34
N SER A 120 4.53 -7.03 6.19
CA SER A 120 5.46 -5.91 5.97
C SER A 120 4.78 -4.62 6.42
N THR A 121 5.22 -4.06 7.53
CA THR A 121 4.69 -2.79 8.03
C THR A 121 5.47 -1.61 7.45
N ARG A 122 4.76 -0.59 6.94
CA ARG A 122 5.35 0.67 6.49
C ARG A 122 5.07 1.74 7.55
N GLY A 123 6.12 2.17 8.27
CA GLY A 123 6.06 3.39 9.10
C GLY A 123 5.95 3.19 10.61
N SER A 124 6.11 4.31 11.31
CA SER A 124 6.26 4.49 12.76
C SER A 124 5.18 3.78 13.58
N ASN A 125 5.59 3.13 14.68
CA ASN A 125 4.67 2.61 15.68
C ASN A 125 3.89 3.78 16.31
N VAL A 126 2.60 3.89 16.04
CA VAL A 126 1.69 4.71 16.82
C VAL A 126 1.21 3.85 17.98
N TYR A 127 1.62 4.23 19.18
CA TYR A 127 1.19 3.60 20.42
C TYR A 127 -0.08 4.30 20.86
N MET A 128 -1.23 3.63 20.73
CA MET A 128 -2.39 4.04 21.50
C MET A 128 -2.37 3.26 22.80
N VAL A 129 -1.87 3.93 23.84
CA VAL A 129 -1.97 3.47 25.22
C VAL A 129 -3.18 4.17 25.82
N LYS A 130 -4.30 3.47 25.95
CA LYS A 130 -5.46 3.98 26.68
C LYS A 130 -5.58 3.23 27.99
N ASN A 131 -5.25 3.92 29.08
CA ASN A 131 -5.41 3.39 30.42
C ASN A 131 -6.84 3.64 30.89
N VAL A 132 -7.69 2.61 30.82
CA VAL A 132 -9.04 2.68 31.37
C VAL A 132 -9.00 2.13 32.79
N THR A 133 -9.32 2.98 33.76
CA THR A 133 -9.40 2.57 35.17
C THR A 133 -10.85 2.34 35.57
N TYR A 134 -11.15 1.14 36.03
CA TYR A 134 -12.43 0.76 36.61
C TYR A 134 -12.30 0.80 38.13
N LYS A 135 -13.19 1.50 38.82
CA LYS A 135 -13.15 1.65 40.29
C LYS A 135 -13.80 0.45 40.98
N ALA A 136 -13.49 0.27 42.26
CA ALA A 136 -14.26 -0.61 43.13
C ALA A 136 -15.76 -0.26 43.05
N GLY A 137 -16.61 -1.27 43.04
CA GLY A 137 -18.05 -1.14 42.83
C GLY A 137 -18.53 -1.28 41.38
N SER A 138 -17.61 -1.32 40.41
CA SER A 138 -17.92 -1.65 39.01
C SER A 138 -18.50 -3.05 38.89
N LEU A 139 -19.47 -3.23 38.00
CA LEU A 139 -20.01 -4.56 37.69
C LEU A 139 -19.26 -5.17 36.50
N VAL A 140 -18.94 -6.45 36.60
CA VAL A 140 -18.30 -7.25 35.57
C VAL A 140 -19.21 -8.40 35.19
N ILE A 141 -19.50 -8.51 33.90
CA ILE A 141 -20.31 -9.57 33.30
C ILE A 141 -19.33 -10.37 32.42
N PRO A 142 -18.78 -11.50 32.91
CA PRO A 142 -17.83 -12.30 32.16
C PRO A 142 -18.50 -12.92 30.94
N VAL A 143 -17.76 -13.06 29.85
CA VAL A 143 -18.20 -13.82 28.67
C VAL A 143 -17.34 -15.08 28.60
N ASP A 144 -17.36 -15.87 29.68
CA ASP A 144 -16.51 -17.06 29.83
C ASP A 144 -17.21 -18.33 29.32
N ASP A 145 -16.44 -19.43 29.25
CA ASP A 145 -16.95 -20.75 28.82
C ASP A 145 -18.16 -21.22 29.65
N ASN A 146 -18.35 -20.74 30.88
CA ASN A 146 -19.51 -21.09 31.70
C ASN A 146 -20.80 -20.39 31.26
N GLN A 147 -20.68 -19.19 30.67
CA GLN A 147 -21.80 -18.48 30.03
C GLN A 147 -21.94 -18.83 28.54
N TRP A 148 -20.91 -19.37 27.89
CA TRP A 148 -20.94 -19.76 26.47
C TRP A 148 -21.33 -21.23 26.25
N PHE A 149 -20.97 -22.13 27.17
CA PHE A 149 -21.12 -23.58 27.00
C PHE A 149 -21.71 -24.23 28.24
N LEU A 150 -23.03 -24.13 28.40
CA LEU A 150 -23.76 -25.08 29.24
C LEU A 150 -23.91 -26.43 28.51
N ASN A 151 -22.80 -27.12 28.17
CA ASN A 151 -22.68 -28.54 27.79
C ASN A 151 -23.73 -29.18 26.86
N ASP A 152 -24.64 -28.43 26.24
CA ASP A 152 -25.60 -28.95 25.29
C ASP A 152 -25.02 -28.80 23.89
N SER A 153 -24.84 -29.94 23.23
CA SER A 153 -24.39 -30.02 21.84
C SER A 153 -25.46 -29.56 20.83
N SER A 154 -26.63 -29.12 21.29
CA SER A 154 -27.62 -28.48 20.44
C SER A 154 -27.18 -27.06 20.04
N SER A 155 -27.68 -26.59 18.90
CA SER A 155 -27.44 -25.28 18.26
C SER A 155 -27.93 -24.06 19.08
N ASP A 156 -27.98 -24.19 20.39
CA ASP A 156 -28.59 -23.25 21.32
C ASP A 156 -27.57 -22.24 21.88
N ASN A 157 -26.28 -22.33 21.53
CA ASN A 157 -25.27 -21.37 22.02
C ASN A 157 -25.51 -19.91 21.55
N ASP A 158 -26.31 -19.70 20.51
CA ASP A 158 -26.68 -18.36 20.02
C ASP A 158 -27.58 -17.60 21.01
N TRP A 159 -28.38 -18.28 21.84
CA TRP A 159 -29.26 -17.60 22.80
C TRP A 159 -28.53 -17.02 24.01
N MET A 160 -27.39 -17.59 24.44
CA MET A 160 -26.63 -17.05 25.59
C MET A 160 -25.90 -15.76 25.23
N ALA A 161 -25.30 -15.69 24.04
CA ALA A 161 -24.79 -14.44 23.48
C ALA A 161 -25.92 -13.40 23.42
N ALA A 162 -27.10 -13.79 22.93
CA ALA A 162 -28.27 -12.90 22.90
C ALA A 162 -28.74 -12.44 24.29
N ARG A 163 -28.51 -13.18 25.38
CA ARG A 163 -28.81 -12.74 26.76
C ARG A 163 -27.80 -11.73 27.29
N VAL A 164 -26.50 -11.95 27.05
CA VAL A 164 -25.45 -10.98 27.41
C VAL A 164 -25.65 -9.71 26.60
N PHE A 165 -25.82 -9.82 25.28
CA PHE A 165 -26.15 -8.68 24.43
C PHE A 165 -27.55 -8.10 24.73
N GLY A 166 -28.48 -8.90 25.24
CA GLY A 166 -29.80 -8.45 25.69
C GLY A 166 -29.69 -7.52 26.91
N LEU A 167 -28.91 -7.92 27.91
CA LEU A 167 -28.62 -7.11 29.10
C LEU A 167 -27.81 -5.84 28.76
N VAL A 168 -26.94 -5.91 27.75
CA VAL A 168 -25.93 -4.87 27.43
C VAL A 168 -26.39 -3.90 26.32
N TYR A 169 -27.13 -4.39 25.31
CA TYR A 169 -27.43 -3.66 24.06
C TYR A 169 -28.91 -3.67 23.64
N ARG A 170 -29.85 -4.25 24.41
CA ARG A 170 -31.28 -4.34 24.03
C ARG A 170 -31.47 -4.99 22.65
N ILE A 171 -30.96 -6.22 22.46
CA ILE A 171 -31.11 -6.88 21.14
C ILE A 171 -32.47 -7.55 20.93
N LEU A 172 -33.26 -7.91 21.95
CA LEU A 172 -34.56 -8.57 21.72
C LEU A 172 -35.55 -8.28 22.86
N ASN A 173 -36.51 -7.37 22.66
CA ASN A 173 -37.93 -7.52 23.07
C ASN A 173 -38.74 -6.21 23.21
N ASP A 174 -38.87 -5.41 22.15
CA ASP A 174 -39.87 -4.33 22.10
C ASP A 174 -41.34 -4.82 22.08
N ARG A 175 -41.56 -6.14 22.23
CA ARG A 175 -42.90 -6.76 22.28
C ARG A 175 -43.14 -7.68 23.47
N ASP A 176 -42.19 -7.79 24.41
CA ASP A 176 -42.46 -8.62 25.58
C ASP A 176 -43.33 -7.84 26.57
N GLU A 177 -44.46 -8.44 26.92
CA GLU A 177 -45.37 -7.98 27.97
C GLU A 177 -44.64 -7.89 29.33
N ASN A 178 -43.43 -8.45 29.39
CA ASN A 178 -42.51 -8.49 30.52
C ASN A 178 -41.37 -7.46 30.45
N ALA A 179 -41.46 -6.43 29.59
CA ALA A 179 -40.53 -5.29 29.56
C ALA A 179 -40.20 -4.82 30.98
N THR A 180 -38.93 -4.82 31.35
CA THR A 180 -38.52 -4.54 32.72
C THR A 180 -38.30 -3.04 32.92
N ALA A 181 -38.23 -2.59 34.17
CA ALA A 181 -37.91 -1.20 34.46
C ALA A 181 -36.55 -0.77 33.85
N LEU A 182 -35.65 -1.72 33.57
CA LEU A 182 -34.32 -1.51 33.00
C LEU A 182 -34.38 -0.90 31.59
N ASP A 183 -35.46 -1.15 30.86
CA ASP A 183 -35.64 -0.73 29.47
C ASP A 183 -35.66 0.80 29.29
N ASN A 184 -35.85 1.54 30.39
CA ASN A 184 -35.83 3.00 30.43
C ASN A 184 -34.46 3.59 30.80
N TYR A 185 -33.40 2.79 30.89
CA TYR A 185 -32.08 3.27 31.31
C TYR A 185 -31.00 2.89 30.30
N LEU A 186 -30.19 3.88 29.89
CA LEU A 186 -28.97 3.62 29.13
C LEU A 186 -27.89 3.09 30.08
N ILE A 187 -27.40 1.87 29.82
CA ILE A 187 -26.32 1.27 30.61
C ILE A 187 -25.02 1.36 29.80
N PRO A 188 -24.11 2.29 30.10
CA PRO A 188 -22.82 2.34 29.43
C PRO A 188 -21.99 1.12 29.85
N THR A 189 -21.67 0.28 28.87
CA THR A 189 -20.91 -0.95 29.07
C THR A 189 -19.60 -0.87 28.31
N TYR A 190 -18.53 -1.37 28.91
CA TYR A 190 -17.19 -1.36 28.36
C TYR A 190 -16.72 -2.80 28.20
N ARG A 191 -16.36 -3.19 26.98
CA ARG A 191 -15.77 -4.51 26.75
C ARG A 191 -14.27 -4.47 27.04
N VAL A 192 -13.81 -5.33 27.96
CA VAL A 192 -12.41 -5.43 28.36
C VAL A 192 -11.87 -6.71 27.73
N LEU A 193 -11.03 -6.62 26.70
CA LEU A 193 -10.51 -7.70 25.82
C LEU A 193 -11.36 -7.94 24.55
N GLU A 194 -10.71 -8.02 23.39
CA GLU A 194 -11.36 -7.99 22.06
C GLU A 194 -11.64 -9.37 21.44
N ASP A 195 -10.94 -10.44 21.81
CA ASP A 195 -11.12 -11.74 21.14
C ASP A 195 -12.14 -12.65 21.89
N PRO A 196 -13.36 -12.86 21.37
CA PRO A 196 -14.32 -13.81 21.92
C PRO A 196 -13.98 -15.28 21.61
N ARG A 197 -13.00 -15.57 20.76
CA ARG A 197 -12.78 -16.94 20.27
C ARG A 197 -12.00 -17.71 21.33
N GLY A 198 -12.70 -18.69 21.91
CA GLY A 198 -12.22 -19.61 22.94
C GLY A 198 -10.92 -20.34 22.63
N LYS A 199 -10.54 -21.17 23.60
CA LYS A 199 -9.34 -22.00 23.81
C LYS A 199 -8.71 -22.78 22.63
N ASP A 200 -9.27 -22.72 21.42
CA ASP A 200 -8.85 -23.50 20.25
C ASP A 200 -7.72 -22.86 19.42
N ARG A 201 -7.20 -21.70 19.81
CA ARG A 201 -5.92 -21.21 19.30
C ARG A 201 -4.82 -21.63 20.27
N ASP A 202 -4.03 -22.61 19.83
CA ASP A 202 -2.77 -23.01 20.46
C ASP A 202 -1.97 -21.76 20.88
N ASP A 203 -1.47 -21.76 22.12
CA ASP A 203 -0.76 -20.68 22.84
C ASP A 203 0.46 -20.05 22.12
N ILE A 204 0.73 -20.42 20.87
CA ILE A 204 1.97 -20.14 20.14
C ILE A 204 1.79 -19.02 19.09
N ASN A 205 0.57 -18.68 18.66
CA ASN A 205 0.37 -17.72 17.55
C ASN A 205 -0.84 -16.78 17.75
N ASP A 206 -0.86 -16.00 18.83
CA ASP A 206 -1.58 -14.72 18.77
C ASP A 206 -0.64 -13.66 18.17
N PRO A 207 -0.81 -13.26 16.89
CA PRO A 207 0.07 -12.30 16.24
C PRO A 207 0.01 -10.90 16.88
N TYR A 208 -0.93 -10.62 17.78
CA TYR A 208 -1.13 -9.30 18.39
C TYR A 208 -0.61 -9.18 19.82
N GLY A 209 -0.20 -10.28 20.47
CA GLY A 209 0.36 -10.26 21.83
C GLY A 209 -0.59 -9.71 22.88
N ILE A 210 -1.91 -9.79 22.67
CA ILE A 210 -2.91 -9.25 23.58
C ILE A 210 -3.09 -10.25 24.72
N PRO A 211 -2.98 -9.85 25.99
CA PRO A 211 -3.19 -10.77 27.11
C PRO A 211 -4.62 -11.32 27.05
N TYR A 212 -4.76 -12.63 26.84
CA TYR A 212 -6.05 -13.32 26.69
C TYR A 212 -6.89 -13.35 27.99
N SER A 213 -6.27 -13.02 29.12
CA SER A 213 -6.97 -12.94 30.40
C SER A 213 -6.53 -11.75 31.25
N VAL A 214 -7.47 -11.24 32.05
CA VAL A 214 -7.20 -10.24 33.09
C VAL A 214 -7.64 -10.80 34.43
N THR A 215 -6.77 -10.73 35.43
CA THR A 215 -7.11 -11.15 36.81
C THR A 215 -7.58 -9.94 37.60
N VAL A 216 -8.82 -9.97 38.07
CA VAL A 216 -9.41 -8.92 38.91
C VAL A 216 -9.79 -9.46 40.28
N LYS A 217 -9.80 -8.60 41.30
CA LYS A 217 -10.32 -8.96 42.62
C LYS A 217 -11.78 -8.53 42.73
N ALA A 218 -12.68 -9.50 42.74
CA ALA A 218 -14.12 -9.26 42.67
C ALA A 218 -14.89 -10.22 43.57
N ARG A 219 -16.12 -9.85 43.91
CA ARG A 219 -17.09 -10.75 44.57
C ARG A 219 -18.21 -11.08 43.59
N LYS A 220 -18.70 -12.32 43.61
CA LYS A 220 -19.92 -12.68 42.87
C LYS A 220 -21.11 -12.00 43.55
N VAL A 221 -21.94 -11.30 42.77
CA VAL A 221 -23.16 -10.62 43.25
C VAL A 221 -24.44 -11.22 42.67
N VAL A 222 -24.35 -11.86 41.50
CA VAL A 222 -25.42 -12.69 40.93
C VAL A 222 -24.84 -14.05 40.60
N ASP A 223 -25.48 -15.11 41.11
CA ASP A 223 -25.24 -16.48 40.71
C ASP A 223 -26.30 -16.89 39.68
N GLY A 224 -25.99 -16.64 38.42
CA GLY A 224 -26.89 -16.84 37.28
C GLY A 224 -27.37 -18.28 37.17
N LYS A 225 -26.50 -19.24 37.48
CA LYS A 225 -26.84 -20.67 37.49
C LYS A 225 -27.97 -21.00 38.48
N ASN A 226 -27.99 -20.33 39.62
CA ASN A 226 -28.97 -20.56 40.67
C ASN A 226 -30.08 -19.50 40.69
N GLY A 227 -30.00 -18.46 39.83
CA GLY A 227 -30.93 -17.35 39.81
C GLY A 227 -31.02 -16.61 41.16
N THR A 228 -29.91 -16.48 41.89
CA THR A 228 -29.90 -15.85 43.23
C THR A 228 -28.92 -14.70 43.33
N LEU A 229 -29.29 -13.67 44.10
CA LEU A 229 -28.35 -12.66 44.57
C LEU A 229 -27.51 -13.27 45.68
N VAL A 230 -26.19 -13.15 45.56
CA VAL A 230 -25.24 -13.73 46.50
C VAL A 230 -24.33 -12.64 47.05
N SER A 231 -23.96 -12.74 48.33
CA SER A 231 -22.81 -12.01 48.87
C SER A 231 -21.61 -12.95 48.82
N GLY A 232 -21.10 -13.20 47.61
CA GLY A 232 -19.97 -14.11 47.42
C GLY A 232 -18.71 -13.65 48.18
N GLU A 233 -17.86 -14.60 48.55
CA GLU A 233 -16.51 -14.28 49.02
C GLU A 233 -15.72 -13.54 47.92
N VAL A 234 -14.87 -12.61 48.34
CA VAL A 234 -13.93 -11.94 47.46
C VAL A 234 -12.90 -12.93 46.95
N LYS A 235 -12.77 -13.06 45.62
CA LYS A 235 -11.80 -13.95 44.98
C LYS A 235 -11.09 -13.23 43.85
N PHE A 236 -9.90 -13.72 43.51
CA PHE A 236 -9.26 -13.37 42.25
C PHE A 236 -9.97 -14.12 41.14
N LEU A 237 -10.57 -13.37 40.22
CA LEU A 237 -11.29 -13.86 39.06
C LEU A 237 -10.43 -13.63 37.83
N GLU A 238 -10.05 -14.72 37.18
CA GLU A 238 -9.43 -14.66 35.85
C GLU A 238 -10.55 -14.51 34.81
N LEU A 239 -10.66 -13.34 34.21
CA LEU A 239 -11.63 -13.04 33.16
C LEU A 239 -11.03 -13.36 31.79
N LYS A 240 -11.73 -14.15 30.98
CA LYS A 240 -11.37 -14.50 29.59
C LYS A 240 -12.49 -14.05 28.65
N GLY A 241 -12.20 -13.93 27.35
CA GLY A 241 -13.23 -13.78 26.30
C GLY A 241 -13.87 -12.40 26.14
N GLY A 242 -13.32 -11.36 26.78
CA GLY A 242 -13.86 -10.01 26.63
C GLY A 242 -15.03 -9.67 27.56
N PRO A 243 -14.89 -9.75 28.90
CA PRO A 243 -15.93 -9.34 29.85
C PRO A 243 -16.48 -7.93 29.55
N PHE A 244 -17.78 -7.75 29.77
CA PHE A 244 -18.40 -6.43 29.82
C PHE A 244 -18.29 -5.85 31.22
N VAL A 245 -17.96 -4.57 31.34
CA VAL A 245 -17.79 -3.87 32.60
C VAL A 245 -18.67 -2.62 32.61
N VAL A 246 -19.47 -2.44 33.66
CA VAL A 246 -20.21 -1.19 33.92
C VAL A 246 -19.44 -0.41 34.98
N LYS A 247 -19.11 0.86 34.69
CA LYS A 247 -18.29 1.66 35.62
C LYS A 247 -19.08 2.00 36.89
N ALA A 248 -18.42 1.96 38.04
CA ALA A 248 -19.02 2.33 39.32
C ALA A 248 -19.64 3.74 39.31
N GLU A 249 -19.03 4.68 38.59
CA GLU A 249 -19.51 6.05 38.46
C GLU A 249 -20.74 6.21 37.55
N ASP A 250 -21.01 5.23 36.70
CA ASP A 250 -22.22 5.16 35.88
C ASP A 250 -23.38 4.44 36.61
N LEU A 251 -23.11 3.86 37.79
CA LEU A 251 -24.06 3.10 38.59
C LEU A 251 -24.58 3.92 39.77
N ASN A 252 -25.87 4.27 39.73
CA ASN A 252 -26.59 4.60 40.95
C ASN A 252 -27.18 3.32 41.58
N ASN A 253 -27.58 3.39 42.86
CA ASN A 253 -28.11 2.23 43.58
C ASN A 253 -29.32 1.58 42.87
N THR A 254 -30.20 2.38 42.28
CA THR A 254 -31.39 1.92 41.57
C THR A 254 -31.00 1.13 40.31
N LEU A 255 -30.19 1.73 39.44
CA LEU A 255 -29.72 1.11 38.20
C LEU A 255 -28.92 -0.16 38.49
N LYS A 256 -28.05 -0.13 39.50
CA LYS A 256 -27.30 -1.30 39.94
C LYS A 256 -28.24 -2.45 40.33
N GLN A 257 -29.26 -2.20 41.15
CA GLN A 257 -30.22 -3.25 41.53
C GLN A 257 -31.00 -3.79 40.33
N MET A 258 -31.38 -2.91 39.39
CA MET A 258 -32.09 -3.33 38.19
C MET A 258 -31.22 -4.23 37.30
N ILE A 259 -29.93 -3.90 37.11
CA ILE A 259 -28.99 -4.75 36.37
C ILE A 259 -28.84 -6.11 37.05
N LEU A 260 -28.69 -6.13 38.38
CA LEU A 260 -28.53 -7.37 39.14
C LEU A 260 -29.79 -8.25 39.06
N GLU A 261 -30.97 -7.65 39.11
CA GLU A 261 -32.25 -8.34 38.98
C GLU A 261 -32.44 -8.93 37.58
N GLU A 262 -32.10 -8.16 36.55
CA GLU A 262 -32.23 -8.60 35.16
C GLU A 262 -31.22 -9.70 34.83
N ALA A 263 -29.97 -9.54 35.26
CA ALA A 263 -28.97 -10.59 35.13
C ALA A 263 -29.40 -11.88 35.84
N ARG A 264 -30.04 -11.77 37.01
CA ARG A 264 -30.60 -12.91 37.73
C ARG A 264 -31.72 -13.60 36.94
N ASN A 265 -32.61 -12.83 36.32
CA ASN A 265 -33.69 -13.35 35.49
C ASN A 265 -33.17 -14.03 34.21
N LEU A 266 -32.11 -13.48 33.62
CA LEU A 266 -31.44 -14.03 32.44
C LEU A 266 -30.50 -15.20 32.76
N GLY A 267 -30.24 -15.47 34.04
CA GLY A 267 -29.33 -16.51 34.49
C GLY A 267 -27.85 -16.19 34.22
N LEU A 268 -27.48 -14.91 34.26
CA LEU A 268 -26.13 -14.41 34.03
C LEU A 268 -25.38 -14.23 35.35
N ASP A 269 -24.12 -14.64 35.37
CA ASP A 269 -23.24 -14.32 36.48
C ASP A 269 -22.80 -12.87 36.40
N VAL A 270 -22.86 -12.16 37.53
CA VAL A 270 -22.35 -10.78 37.65
C VAL A 270 -21.45 -10.72 38.86
N TYR A 271 -20.32 -10.04 38.68
CA TYR A 271 -19.33 -9.80 39.71
C TYR A 271 -19.23 -8.31 39.98
N GLU A 272 -18.95 -7.94 41.23
CA GLU A 272 -18.65 -6.57 41.62
C GLU A 272 -17.17 -6.47 41.98
N LEU A 273 -16.47 -5.51 41.40
CA LEU A 273 -15.07 -5.25 41.72
C LEU A 273 -14.92 -4.78 43.17
N GLU A 274 -14.01 -5.42 43.91
CA GLU A 274 -13.67 -5.02 45.28
C GLU A 274 -12.56 -3.96 45.30
N GLU A 275 -11.65 -4.06 44.33
CA GLU A 275 -10.58 -3.10 44.12
C GLU A 275 -10.65 -2.61 42.68
N GLY A 276 -10.24 -1.36 42.46
CA GLY A 276 -10.15 -0.86 41.11
C GLY A 276 -9.07 -1.58 40.32
N PHE A 277 -9.26 -1.74 39.01
CA PHE A 277 -8.21 -2.22 38.12
C PHE A 277 -8.05 -1.26 36.95
N THR A 278 -6.80 -1.08 36.53
CA THR A 278 -6.46 -0.34 35.32
C THR A 278 -6.17 -1.36 34.24
N TYR A 279 -6.96 -1.32 33.18
CA TYR A 279 -6.68 -2.04 31.95
C TYR A 279 -5.89 -1.11 31.03
N GLU A 280 -4.64 -1.48 30.78
CA GLU A 280 -3.82 -0.82 29.76
C GLU A 280 -4.15 -1.45 28.42
N TRP A 281 -4.95 -0.75 27.62
CA TRP A 281 -5.16 -1.13 26.24
C TRP A 281 -4.00 -0.57 25.42
N ASN A 282 -3.15 -1.48 24.93
CA ASN A 282 -2.07 -1.18 24.02
C ASN A 282 -2.48 -1.62 22.62
N ALA A 283 -3.08 -0.73 21.84
CA ALA A 283 -3.25 -0.96 20.42
C ALA A 283 -1.98 -0.49 19.70
N TYR A 284 -1.23 -1.44 19.15
CA TYR A 284 -0.06 -1.16 18.33
C TYR A 284 -0.51 -0.94 16.89
N ILE A 285 -0.52 0.31 16.47
CA ILE A 285 -0.73 0.65 15.08
C ILE A 285 0.65 0.76 14.46
N ILE A 286 1.00 -0.18 13.60
CA ILE A 286 2.32 -0.17 12.95
C ILE A 286 2.18 0.64 11.65
N GLY A 287 2.36 1.95 11.77
CA GLY A 287 2.13 2.95 10.72
C GLY A 287 0.68 3.45 10.73
N ALA A 288 0.48 4.77 10.89
CA ALA A 288 -0.85 5.35 10.70
C ALA A 288 -1.34 5.06 9.27
N PRO A 289 -2.57 4.56 9.08
CA PRO A 289 -3.09 4.34 7.73
C PRO A 289 -3.12 5.67 6.99
N ARG A 290 -2.82 5.65 5.68
CA ARG A 290 -3.03 6.83 4.83
C ARG A 290 -4.51 6.91 4.54
N ILE A 291 -5.18 7.90 5.11
CA ILE A 291 -6.63 8.02 5.01
C ILE A 291 -6.95 9.03 3.91
N GLY A 292 -7.70 8.61 2.91
CA GLY A 292 -8.26 9.47 1.87
C GLY A 292 -9.67 9.91 2.25
N LEU A 293 -9.99 11.18 2.09
CA LEU A 293 -11.34 11.71 2.28
C LEU A 293 -11.92 12.10 0.92
N TYR A 294 -13.08 11.54 0.56
CA TYR A 294 -13.77 11.83 -0.69
C TYR A 294 -15.27 12.04 -0.48
N PRO A 295 -15.90 13.07 -1.04
CA PRO A 295 -15.27 14.19 -1.75
C PRO A 295 -14.60 15.15 -0.76
N GLU A 296 -13.66 15.95 -1.26
CA GLU A 296 -13.06 17.06 -0.53
C GLU A 296 -14.16 18.03 -0.04
N ASP A 297 -14.48 17.95 1.26
CA ASP A 297 -15.46 18.81 1.92
C ASP A 297 -15.00 19.11 3.34
N GLN A 298 -15.04 20.39 3.73
CA GLN A 298 -14.63 20.83 5.05
C GLN A 298 -15.49 20.21 6.17
N THR A 299 -16.78 20.01 5.93
CA THR A 299 -17.69 19.37 6.91
C THR A 299 -17.31 17.90 7.13
N ASN A 300 -16.82 17.24 6.08
CA ASN A 300 -16.33 15.87 6.14
C ASN A 300 -15.05 15.75 6.98
N ILE A 301 -14.16 16.77 6.92
CA ILE A 301 -12.97 16.85 7.76
C ILE A 301 -13.35 16.98 9.23
N GLU A 302 -14.29 17.86 9.58
CA GLU A 302 -14.71 18.06 10.97
C GLU A 302 -15.33 16.79 11.58
N ILE A 303 -16.11 16.05 10.78
CA ILE A 303 -16.67 14.75 11.19
C ILE A 303 -15.55 13.75 11.44
N LEU A 304 -14.56 13.66 10.54
CA LEU A 304 -13.43 12.74 10.69
C LEU A 304 -12.47 13.11 11.82
N GLU A 305 -12.21 14.40 12.02
CA GLU A 305 -11.45 14.87 13.16
C GLU A 305 -12.14 14.41 14.44
N ASN A 306 -13.47 14.52 14.56
CA ASN A 306 -14.18 14.01 15.74
C ASN A 306 -14.07 12.48 15.90
N TYR A 307 -14.10 11.71 14.80
CA TYR A 307 -13.90 10.27 14.84
C TYR A 307 -12.50 9.90 15.32
N PHE A 308 -11.47 10.52 14.74
CA PHE A 308 -10.09 10.12 15.00
C PHE A 308 -9.37 10.96 16.04
N TYR A 309 -10.02 11.97 16.63
CA TYR A 309 -9.46 12.82 17.69
C TYR A 309 -8.96 11.98 18.87
N SER A 310 -9.75 10.98 19.26
CA SER A 310 -9.39 10.08 20.36
C SER A 310 -8.23 9.14 20.01
N ALA A 311 -7.97 8.93 18.72
CA ALA A 311 -6.83 8.20 18.20
C ALA A 311 -5.59 9.09 17.96
N GLY A 312 -5.69 10.39 18.25
CA GLY A 312 -4.60 11.34 18.05
C GLY A 312 -4.34 11.72 16.59
N LEU A 313 -5.22 11.35 15.65
CA LEU A 313 -5.13 11.84 14.28
C LEU A 313 -5.77 13.23 14.19
N THR A 314 -5.15 14.10 13.41
CA THR A 314 -5.62 15.47 13.13
C THR A 314 -5.97 15.59 11.65
N ASN A 315 -6.44 16.77 11.22
CA ASN A 315 -6.64 17.02 9.78
C ASN A 315 -5.40 16.84 8.89
N ARG A 316 -4.19 16.84 9.48
CA ARG A 316 -2.93 16.73 8.73
C ARG A 316 -2.67 15.32 8.20
N GLU A 317 -3.34 14.32 8.76
CA GLU A 317 -3.19 12.93 8.40
C GLU A 317 -4.18 12.46 7.32
N PHE A 318 -5.14 13.31 6.93
CA PHE A 318 -6.10 13.02 5.86
C PHE A 318 -5.63 13.60 4.52
N THR A 319 -5.65 12.77 3.47
CA THR A 319 -5.49 13.23 2.08
C THR A 319 -6.87 13.57 1.53
N LEU A 320 -7.13 14.84 1.25
CA LEU A 320 -8.35 15.25 0.57
C LEU A 320 -8.29 14.80 -0.87
N LEU A 321 -9.34 14.14 -1.35
CA LEU A 321 -9.42 13.62 -2.70
C LEU A 321 -10.64 14.20 -3.41
N ASN A 322 -10.43 14.62 -4.64
CA ASN A 322 -11.48 14.84 -5.61
C ASN A 322 -11.47 13.77 -6.71
N THR A 323 -12.49 13.80 -7.57
CA THR A 323 -12.68 12.82 -8.64
C THR A 323 -11.48 12.76 -9.59
N THR A 324 -10.88 13.90 -9.92
CA THR A 324 -9.72 13.97 -10.83
C THR A 324 -8.48 13.30 -10.23
N GLU A 325 -8.26 13.43 -8.92
CA GLU A 325 -7.13 12.79 -8.24
C GLU A 325 -7.29 11.27 -8.17
N ILE A 326 -8.50 10.79 -7.88
CA ILE A 326 -8.82 9.35 -7.92
C ILE A 326 -8.56 8.79 -9.33
N GLU A 327 -9.01 9.48 -10.38
CA GLU A 327 -8.78 9.07 -11.77
C GLU A 327 -7.29 9.02 -12.13
N ARG A 328 -6.48 9.94 -11.57
CA ARG A 328 -5.02 10.00 -11.72
C ARG A 328 -4.25 8.97 -10.89
N GLY A 329 -4.94 8.15 -10.08
CA GLY A 329 -4.32 7.07 -9.30
C GLY A 329 -3.93 7.46 -7.88
N ALA A 330 -4.51 8.53 -7.31
CA ALA A 330 -4.21 8.93 -5.93
C ALA A 330 -4.47 7.80 -4.91
N LEU A 331 -5.41 6.88 -5.18
CA LEU A 331 -5.72 5.74 -4.33
C LEU A 331 -4.54 4.77 -4.12
N ASP A 332 -3.54 4.75 -5.00
CA ASP A 332 -2.32 3.96 -4.79
C ASP A 332 -1.57 4.38 -3.52
N ASN A 333 -1.81 5.62 -3.08
CA ASN A 333 -1.26 6.20 -1.87
C ASN A 333 -2.20 6.19 -0.65
N ILE A 334 -3.35 5.52 -0.76
CA ILE A 334 -4.38 5.49 0.29
C ILE A 334 -4.57 4.05 0.76
N ASP A 335 -4.73 3.88 2.07
CA ASP A 335 -5.00 2.60 2.72
C ASP A 335 -6.48 2.49 3.13
N LEU A 336 -7.08 3.61 3.55
CA LEU A 336 -8.50 3.75 3.90
C LEU A 336 -9.11 4.93 3.14
N LEU A 337 -10.14 4.70 2.33
CA LEU A 337 -10.92 5.78 1.71
C LEU A 337 -12.18 5.99 2.53
N PHE A 338 -12.55 7.24 2.80
CA PHE A 338 -13.72 7.58 3.61
C PHE A 338 -14.61 8.56 2.85
N THR A 339 -15.90 8.25 2.77
CA THR A 339 -16.94 9.09 2.16
C THR A 339 -18.07 9.36 3.17
N PRO A 340 -17.97 10.45 3.97
CA PRO A 340 -19.00 10.79 4.94
C PRO A 340 -20.15 11.49 4.25
N HIS A 341 -21.38 11.13 4.61
CA HIS A 341 -22.60 11.95 4.54
C HIS A 341 -22.88 12.77 3.27
N THR A 342 -22.20 12.49 2.17
CA THR A 342 -22.24 13.29 0.95
C THR A 342 -22.92 12.47 -0.12
N ASP A 343 -23.96 13.05 -0.71
CA ASP A 343 -24.52 12.52 -1.95
C ASP A 343 -23.52 12.81 -3.08
N ILE A 344 -22.82 11.77 -3.53
CA ILE A 344 -21.84 11.85 -4.63
C ILE A 344 -22.48 11.59 -5.99
N SER A 345 -23.82 11.62 -6.07
CA SER A 345 -24.57 11.49 -7.33
C SER A 345 -24.74 12.83 -8.04
N GLU A 346 -24.97 12.75 -9.36
CA GLU A 346 -25.16 13.94 -10.22
C GLU A 346 -26.32 14.85 -9.84
N ALA A 347 -27.23 14.37 -9.00
CA ALA A 347 -28.46 15.08 -8.67
C ALA A 347 -28.26 16.25 -7.70
N TYR A 348 -27.22 16.22 -6.86
CA TYR A 348 -27.10 17.17 -5.75
C TYR A 348 -25.97 18.20 -5.92
N ASP A 349 -24.75 17.75 -6.23
CA ASP A 349 -23.59 18.62 -6.48
C ASP A 349 -22.72 18.07 -7.62
N PRO A 350 -22.87 18.59 -8.85
CA PRO A 350 -22.11 18.12 -10.01
C PRO A 350 -20.59 18.18 -9.85
N SER A 351 -20.08 19.03 -8.96
CA SER A 351 -18.65 19.16 -8.71
C SER A 351 -18.09 18.05 -7.81
N LYS A 352 -18.97 17.35 -7.08
CA LYS A 352 -18.64 16.24 -6.17
C LYS A 352 -19.02 14.87 -6.73
N ASN A 353 -19.43 14.82 -8.00
CA ASN A 353 -19.85 13.60 -8.64
C ASN A 353 -18.72 12.59 -8.75
N LEU A 354 -19.04 11.36 -8.37
CA LEU A 354 -18.21 10.21 -8.70
C LEU A 354 -18.43 9.85 -10.18
N THR A 355 -17.41 10.06 -10.99
CA THR A 355 -17.45 9.65 -12.40
C THR A 355 -17.38 8.14 -12.52
N ASP A 356 -17.84 7.61 -13.65
CA ASP A 356 -17.70 6.18 -14.00
C ASP A 356 -16.23 5.71 -13.89
N THR A 357 -15.28 6.57 -14.27
CA THR A 357 -13.84 6.26 -14.19
C THR A 357 -13.35 6.21 -12.75
N ALA A 358 -13.72 7.18 -11.90
CA ALA A 358 -13.35 7.18 -10.49
C ALA A 358 -14.00 6.01 -9.74
N ALA A 359 -15.27 5.71 -10.00
CA ALA A 359 -15.96 4.55 -9.44
C ALA A 359 -15.26 3.24 -9.81
N TRP A 360 -14.85 3.06 -11.08
CA TRP A 360 -14.04 1.91 -11.49
C TRP A 360 -12.72 1.81 -10.73
N LYS A 361 -12.03 2.94 -10.53
CA LYS A 361 -10.76 2.99 -9.79
C LYS A 361 -10.94 2.61 -8.33
N ILE A 362 -11.99 3.11 -7.67
CA ILE A 362 -12.34 2.73 -6.29
C ILE A 362 -12.63 1.24 -6.21
N LEU A 363 -13.46 0.69 -7.11
CA LEU A 363 -13.77 -0.74 -7.16
C LEU A 363 -12.50 -1.59 -7.30
N LYS A 364 -11.63 -1.27 -8.27
CA LYS A 364 -10.36 -1.99 -8.46
C LYS A 364 -9.39 -1.82 -7.31
N TRP A 365 -9.42 -0.68 -6.63
CA TRP A 365 -8.62 -0.46 -5.45
C TRP A 365 -9.10 -1.33 -4.27
N VAL A 366 -10.41 -1.41 -4.01
CA VAL A 366 -11.01 -2.30 -3.00
C VAL A 366 -10.74 -3.78 -3.33
N GLU A 367 -10.94 -4.21 -4.59
CA GLU A 367 -10.60 -5.57 -5.04
C GLU A 367 -9.12 -5.94 -4.78
N ASN A 368 -8.23 -4.95 -4.70
CA ASN A 368 -6.80 -5.11 -4.48
C ASN A 368 -6.35 -4.87 -3.03
N GLY A 369 -7.28 -4.75 -2.08
CA GLY A 369 -6.96 -4.59 -0.66
C GLY A 369 -7.11 -3.21 -0.07
N GLY A 370 -7.74 -2.29 -0.79
CA GLY A 370 -8.22 -1.04 -0.21
C GLY A 370 -9.36 -1.27 0.78
N VAL A 371 -9.44 -0.41 1.80
CA VAL A 371 -10.59 -0.35 2.72
C VAL A 371 -11.45 0.85 2.37
N TYR A 372 -12.68 0.65 1.92
CA TYR A 372 -13.58 1.77 1.64
C TYR A 372 -14.66 1.88 2.72
N HIS A 373 -14.80 3.07 3.29
CA HIS A 373 -15.86 3.43 4.23
C HIS A 373 -16.79 4.45 3.62
N VAL A 374 -18.09 4.15 3.66
CA VAL A 374 -19.12 5.00 3.06
C VAL A 374 -20.29 5.13 4.02
N GLU A 375 -20.76 6.36 4.22
CA GLU A 375 -21.87 6.66 5.12
C GLU A 375 -23.09 7.24 4.39
N CYS A 376 -24.29 6.92 4.91
CA CYS A 376 -25.55 7.57 4.54
C CYS A 376 -25.79 7.62 3.01
N TYR A 377 -26.08 8.79 2.43
CA TYR A 377 -26.33 8.96 0.99
C TYR A 377 -25.14 8.55 0.11
N GLY A 378 -23.93 8.56 0.65
CA GLY A 378 -22.75 8.06 -0.04
C GLY A 378 -22.95 6.60 -0.45
N VAL A 379 -23.62 5.80 0.36
CA VAL A 379 -23.84 4.38 0.08
C VAL A 379 -24.68 4.21 -1.18
N GLU A 380 -25.82 4.90 -1.28
CA GLU A 380 -26.71 4.81 -2.45
C GLU A 380 -26.00 5.25 -3.73
N SER A 381 -25.26 6.36 -3.63
CA SER A 381 -24.63 7.01 -4.78
C SER A 381 -23.38 6.27 -5.25
N VAL A 382 -22.55 5.75 -4.33
CA VAL A 382 -21.44 4.83 -4.67
C VAL A 382 -21.99 3.57 -5.36
N ASP A 383 -22.99 2.93 -4.75
CA ASP A 383 -23.50 1.63 -5.22
C ASP A 383 -24.13 1.76 -6.61
N ALA A 384 -24.96 2.78 -6.82
CA ALA A 384 -25.56 3.07 -8.13
C ALA A 384 -24.53 3.42 -9.20
N THR A 385 -23.47 4.16 -8.83
CA THR A 385 -22.41 4.53 -9.79
C THR A 385 -21.57 3.30 -10.16
N ILE A 386 -21.26 2.42 -9.20
CA ILE A 386 -20.49 1.19 -9.48
C ILE A 386 -21.33 0.19 -10.27
N GLU A 387 -22.62 0.06 -9.97
CA GLU A 387 -23.53 -0.77 -10.76
C GLU A 387 -23.55 -0.33 -12.24
N LYS A 388 -23.56 0.97 -12.50
CA LYS A 388 -23.51 1.51 -13.87
C LYS A 388 -22.22 1.11 -14.60
N VAL A 389 -21.10 1.04 -13.89
CA VAL A 389 -19.77 0.75 -14.46
C VAL A 389 -19.54 -0.76 -14.65
N ASP A 390 -20.00 -1.58 -13.70
CA ASP A 390 -19.60 -2.99 -13.59
C ASP A 390 -20.76 -4.00 -13.54
N GLY A 391 -22.02 -3.53 -13.52
CA GLY A 391 -23.21 -4.38 -13.34
C GLY A 391 -23.42 -5.47 -14.41
N ASN A 392 -22.66 -5.43 -15.51
CA ASN A 392 -22.66 -6.48 -16.53
C ASN A 392 -21.66 -7.63 -16.24
N LEU A 393 -20.61 -7.40 -15.45
CA LEU A 393 -19.57 -8.38 -15.13
C LEU A 393 -19.80 -9.04 -13.77
N HIS A 394 -20.42 -8.30 -12.85
CA HIS A 394 -20.83 -8.77 -11.54
C HIS A 394 -22.35 -8.52 -11.40
N PRO A 395 -23.22 -9.54 -11.51
CA PRO A 395 -24.69 -9.35 -11.45
C PRO A 395 -25.21 -8.99 -10.04
N TRP A 396 -24.30 -8.61 -9.14
CA TRP A 396 -24.59 -8.04 -7.84
C TRP A 396 -24.84 -6.54 -8.07
N TYR A 397 -25.98 -6.02 -7.60
CA TYR A 397 -26.40 -4.64 -7.87
C TYR A 397 -25.47 -3.65 -7.11
N GLY A 398 -24.31 -3.32 -7.66
CA GLY A 398 -23.28 -2.52 -6.99
C GLY A 398 -22.32 -3.33 -6.12
N PHE A 399 -21.60 -2.69 -5.20
CA PHE A 399 -20.66 -3.36 -4.29
C PHE A 399 -21.34 -4.43 -3.41
N VAL A 400 -22.61 -4.23 -3.02
CA VAL A 400 -23.35 -5.15 -2.13
C VAL A 400 -24.75 -5.52 -2.63
N GLY A 401 -25.32 -4.83 -3.61
CA GLY A 401 -26.69 -5.14 -4.04
C GLY A 401 -27.74 -4.19 -3.48
N VAL A 402 -27.41 -2.93 -3.18
CA VAL A 402 -28.24 -2.06 -2.35
C VAL A 402 -29.18 -1.24 -3.23
N LYS A 403 -30.44 -1.69 -3.32
CA LYS A 403 -31.47 -0.93 -4.06
C LYS A 403 -32.21 0.05 -3.14
N PRO A 404 -32.37 1.34 -3.53
CA PRO A 404 -33.26 2.25 -2.84
C PRO A 404 -34.69 1.71 -2.90
N LEU A 405 -35.38 1.74 -1.77
CA LEU A 405 -36.80 1.38 -1.74
C LEU A 405 -37.62 2.39 -2.56
N SER A 406 -38.52 1.90 -3.40
CA SER A 406 -39.52 2.77 -4.04
C SER A 406 -40.38 3.47 -3.00
N LYS A 407 -41.00 4.60 -3.36
CA LYS A 407 -41.91 5.32 -2.45
C LYS A 407 -42.97 4.40 -1.85
N ASN A 408 -43.56 3.52 -2.67
CA ASN A 408 -44.56 2.56 -2.22
C ASN A 408 -43.97 1.51 -1.26
N GLU A 409 -42.75 1.02 -1.49
CA GLU A 409 -42.06 0.11 -0.56
C GLU A 409 -41.71 0.80 0.77
N LYS A 410 -41.29 2.07 0.72
CA LYS A 410 -41.07 2.91 1.91
C LYS A 410 -42.38 3.06 2.70
N ASP A 411 -43.49 3.31 2.03
CA ASP A 411 -44.80 3.46 2.66
C ASP A 411 -45.34 2.13 3.22
N VAL A 412 -45.12 1.00 2.51
CA VAL A 412 -45.48 -0.35 2.97
C VAL A 412 -44.67 -0.76 4.19
N VAL A 413 -43.37 -0.47 4.25
CA VAL A 413 -42.60 -0.80 5.45
C VAL A 413 -42.92 0.12 6.62
N LYS A 414 -43.14 1.42 6.38
CA LYS A 414 -43.66 2.32 7.43
C LYS A 414 -44.95 1.80 8.05
N SER A 415 -45.76 1.03 7.31
CA SER A 415 -46.97 0.39 7.83
C SER A 415 -46.77 -0.98 8.50
N ASN A 416 -45.59 -1.59 8.39
CA ASN A 416 -45.29 -2.97 8.80
C ASN A 416 -44.15 -3.06 9.85
N GLU A 417 -44.13 -2.17 10.85
CA GLU A 417 -43.06 -1.89 11.82
C GLU A 417 -42.48 -3.06 12.70
N GLY A 418 -42.30 -4.30 12.23
CA GLY A 418 -41.55 -5.28 13.05
C GLY A 418 -41.58 -6.76 12.67
N LYS A 419 -41.29 -7.15 11.42
CA LYS A 419 -41.15 -8.59 11.06
C LYS A 419 -39.86 -8.98 10.32
N ILE A 420 -38.95 -8.03 10.08
CA ILE A 420 -37.96 -8.21 9.02
C ILE A 420 -36.56 -8.58 9.54
N LEU A 421 -36.28 -8.46 10.84
CA LEU A 421 -34.93 -8.69 11.39
C LEU A 421 -34.57 -10.16 11.68
N ASP A 422 -35.53 -11.09 11.72
CA ASP A 422 -35.28 -12.49 12.11
C ASP A 422 -34.58 -13.37 11.03
N THR A 423 -34.39 -12.88 9.80
CA THR A 423 -34.01 -13.75 8.66
C THR A 423 -32.52 -13.71 8.26
N ILE A 424 -31.64 -13.12 9.08
CA ILE A 424 -30.32 -12.68 8.60
C ILE A 424 -29.16 -13.70 8.74
N PHE A 425 -29.33 -14.86 9.39
CA PHE A 425 -28.17 -15.70 9.79
C PHE A 425 -27.65 -16.77 8.80
N PHE A 426 -28.03 -16.77 7.51
CA PHE A 426 -27.78 -17.97 6.66
C PHE A 426 -26.80 -17.87 5.48
N ASN A 427 -26.03 -16.80 5.25
CA ASN A 427 -25.10 -16.75 4.10
C ASN A 427 -23.72 -16.15 4.44
N ASN A 428 -22.68 -16.61 3.73
CA ASN A 428 -21.22 -16.38 3.89
C ASN A 428 -20.72 -14.91 3.92
N ALA A 429 -21.60 -13.91 4.03
CA ALA A 429 -21.23 -12.56 4.40
C ALA A 429 -21.40 -12.41 5.93
N THR A 430 -20.33 -12.12 6.66
CA THR A 430 -20.43 -11.84 8.09
C THR A 430 -21.01 -10.44 8.28
N LEU A 431 -22.34 -10.34 8.31
CA LEU A 431 -23.05 -9.09 8.59
C LEU A 431 -23.10 -8.88 10.11
N PHE A 432 -22.35 -7.90 10.63
CA PHE A 432 -22.41 -7.52 12.04
C PHE A 432 -23.40 -6.37 12.24
N ILE A 433 -24.65 -6.66 12.59
CA ILE A 433 -25.61 -5.59 12.91
C ILE A 433 -25.38 -5.16 14.37
N SER A 434 -24.99 -3.92 14.62
CA SER A 434 -24.79 -3.36 15.98
C SER A 434 -25.74 -2.17 16.20
N GLN A 435 -26.96 -2.39 16.67
CA GLN A 435 -27.88 -1.28 17.00
C GLN A 435 -27.57 -0.71 18.40
N THR A 436 -27.66 0.61 18.58
CA THR A 436 -27.71 1.26 19.91
C THR A 436 -28.84 2.29 19.94
N TYR A 437 -29.62 2.32 21.04
CA TYR A 437 -30.85 3.11 21.19
C TYR A 437 -30.69 4.32 22.14
N THR A 438 -31.57 5.32 22.00
CA THR A 438 -31.76 6.42 22.98
C THR A 438 -33.24 6.58 23.38
N GLN A 439 -33.46 7.14 24.57
CA GLN A 439 -34.75 7.34 25.24
C GLN A 439 -35.41 8.66 24.79
N ASP A 440 -36.57 8.59 24.14
CA ASP A 440 -37.78 9.38 24.43
C ASP A 440 -38.84 9.19 23.34
N GLY A 441 -40.01 8.71 23.74
CA GLY A 441 -41.18 8.62 22.88
C GLY A 441 -41.64 10.01 22.42
N PHE A 442 -41.92 10.12 21.12
CA PHE A 442 -42.46 11.27 20.38
C PHE A 442 -41.52 12.47 20.15
N VAL A 443 -40.82 12.43 19.01
CA VAL A 443 -40.40 13.63 18.27
C VAL A 443 -41.26 13.72 17.00
N ALA A 444 -41.93 14.85 16.78
CA ALA A 444 -42.70 15.08 15.55
C ALA A 444 -41.75 15.02 14.33
N PRO A 445 -42.20 14.48 13.17
CA PRO A 445 -41.34 14.26 12.02
C PRO A 445 -40.88 15.60 11.45
N ARG A 446 -39.67 16.04 11.82
CA ARG A 446 -38.96 17.07 11.08
C ARG A 446 -38.26 16.41 9.92
N GLY A 447 -38.93 16.35 8.76
CA GLY A 447 -38.38 16.46 7.39
C GLY A 447 -37.11 15.72 6.95
N GLY A 448 -36.50 14.87 7.78
CA GLY A 448 -35.30 14.12 7.46
C GLY A 448 -35.68 12.87 6.67
N HIS A 449 -35.14 12.74 5.47
CA HIS A 449 -35.22 11.51 4.70
C HIS A 449 -34.41 10.44 5.43
N THR A 450 -35.08 9.45 6.02
CA THR A 450 -34.42 8.23 6.47
C THR A 450 -34.16 7.36 5.24
N PRO A 451 -32.91 7.10 4.85
CA PRO A 451 -32.65 6.19 3.75
C PRO A 451 -32.95 4.77 4.24
N GLY A 452 -33.74 4.06 3.45
CA GLY A 452 -34.12 2.68 3.70
C GLY A 452 -33.67 1.86 2.51
N PHE A 453 -32.99 0.76 2.77
CA PHE A 453 -32.29 -0.01 1.77
C PHE A 453 -32.73 -1.46 1.76
N LYS A 454 -32.36 -2.19 0.71
CA LYS A 454 -32.69 -3.59 0.56
C LYS A 454 -31.46 -4.32 0.06
N LEU A 455 -31.03 -5.35 0.79
CA LEU A 455 -29.91 -6.20 0.36
C LEU A 455 -30.43 -7.25 -0.62
N LEU A 456 -29.79 -7.34 -1.79
CA LEU A 456 -30.07 -8.37 -2.78
C LEU A 456 -28.96 -9.44 -2.71
N THR A 457 -29.29 -10.65 -2.24
CA THR A 457 -28.34 -11.77 -2.24
C THR A 457 -28.72 -12.81 -3.30
N ALA A 458 -27.73 -13.41 -3.97
CA ALA A 458 -27.94 -14.32 -5.11
C ALA A 458 -28.55 -15.69 -4.74
N HIS A 459 -28.74 -16.00 -3.45
CA HIS A 459 -29.21 -17.31 -3.00
C HIS A 459 -30.58 -17.32 -2.31
N ASN A 460 -31.25 -16.16 -2.17
CA ASN A 460 -32.63 -16.13 -1.72
C ASN A 460 -33.39 -14.92 -2.31
N PRO A 461 -34.42 -15.12 -3.16
CA PRO A 461 -35.24 -14.02 -3.69
C PRO A 461 -36.18 -13.42 -2.64
N GLU A 462 -36.24 -13.96 -1.42
CA GLU A 462 -36.91 -13.31 -0.30
C GLU A 462 -36.04 -12.16 0.22
N THR A 463 -36.45 -10.98 -0.19
CA THR A 463 -35.73 -9.76 0.06
C THR A 463 -35.91 -9.27 1.49
N VAL A 464 -34.83 -8.80 2.13
CA VAL A 464 -34.86 -8.25 3.49
C VAL A 464 -34.69 -6.71 3.44
N PRO A 465 -35.75 -5.92 3.69
CA PRO A 465 -35.64 -4.48 3.87
C PRO A 465 -34.85 -4.12 5.14
N LEU A 466 -33.72 -3.43 5.01
CA LEU A 466 -33.03 -2.78 6.12
C LEU A 466 -33.57 -1.35 6.24
N ILE A 467 -34.49 -1.14 7.17
CA ILE A 467 -35.14 0.16 7.34
C ILE A 467 -34.92 0.64 8.76
N ASN A 468 -34.35 1.83 8.84
CA ASN A 468 -34.40 2.65 10.03
C ASN A 468 -35.86 3.12 10.18
N SER A 469 -36.57 2.60 11.19
CA SER A 469 -37.96 2.98 11.46
C SER A 469 -38.01 4.45 11.83
N THR A 470 -39.11 5.13 11.48
CA THR A 470 -39.29 6.58 11.60
C THR A 470 -39.22 7.14 13.04
N ALA A 471 -38.91 6.31 14.04
CA ALA A 471 -38.73 6.67 15.44
C ALA A 471 -37.29 6.51 15.97
N LEU A 472 -36.33 6.01 15.18
CA LEU A 472 -35.00 5.60 15.69
C LEU A 472 -33.85 6.26 14.90
N SER A 473 -33.52 7.50 15.20
CA SER A 473 -32.47 8.27 14.49
C SER A 473 -31.04 7.67 14.53
N ASP A 474 -30.78 6.60 15.28
CA ASP A 474 -29.43 6.28 15.78
C ASP A 474 -28.98 4.81 15.63
N ALA A 475 -29.57 4.01 14.73
CA ALA A 475 -29.09 2.65 14.48
C ALA A 475 -27.78 2.62 13.69
N ILE A 476 -26.74 1.93 14.20
CA ILE A 476 -25.53 1.59 13.43
C ILE A 476 -25.79 0.27 12.68
N ILE A 477 -25.67 0.30 11.36
CA ILE A 477 -25.64 -0.93 10.56
C ILE A 477 -24.21 -1.07 10.04
N LEU A 478 -23.48 -2.06 10.55
CA LEU A 478 -22.15 -2.40 10.05
C LEU A 478 -22.29 -3.56 9.06
N ALA A 479 -22.07 -3.30 7.77
CA ALA A 479 -22.02 -4.36 6.76
C ALA A 479 -20.59 -4.55 6.29
N TYR A 480 -20.13 -5.80 6.39
CA TYR A 480 -18.79 -6.20 5.97
C TYR A 480 -18.91 -7.09 4.75
N ALA A 481 -18.39 -6.60 3.62
CA ALA A 481 -18.27 -7.37 2.40
C ALA A 481 -16.78 -7.70 2.15
N PRO A 482 -16.34 -8.93 2.43
CA PRO A 482 -14.98 -9.34 2.12
C PRO A 482 -14.84 -9.53 0.60
N PHE A 483 -13.90 -8.82 -0.01
CA PHE A 483 -13.37 -9.12 -1.33
C PHE A 483 -12.20 -10.09 -1.18
N GLU A 484 -11.81 -10.81 -2.25
CA GLU A 484 -10.71 -11.80 -2.20
C GLU A 484 -9.42 -11.26 -1.58
N LYS A 485 -9.17 -9.95 -1.67
CA LYS A 485 -7.95 -9.30 -1.16
C LYS A 485 -8.21 -8.02 -0.36
N GLY A 486 -9.45 -7.59 -0.18
CA GLY A 486 -9.80 -6.30 0.44
C GLY A 486 -11.13 -6.28 1.15
N HIS A 487 -11.48 -5.12 1.70
CA HIS A 487 -12.61 -4.99 2.63
C HIS A 487 -13.44 -3.76 2.29
N LEU A 488 -14.75 -3.94 2.35
CA LEU A 488 -15.69 -2.85 2.25
C LEU A 488 -16.51 -2.81 3.52
N ILE A 489 -16.48 -1.66 4.18
CA ILE A 489 -17.14 -1.43 5.46
C ILE A 489 -18.23 -0.38 5.21
N TYR A 490 -19.47 -0.78 5.44
CA TYR A 490 -20.60 0.14 5.44
C TYR A 490 -20.98 0.48 6.85
N MET A 491 -21.19 1.77 7.11
CA MET A 491 -21.79 2.21 8.37
C MET A 491 -23.00 3.09 8.07
N GLY A 492 -24.19 2.56 8.38
CA GLY A 492 -25.42 3.33 8.35
C GLY A 492 -25.62 4.11 9.65
N GLY A 493 -25.94 5.41 9.58
CA GLY A 493 -26.41 6.25 10.68
C GLY A 493 -25.86 7.69 10.63
N HIS A 494 -26.48 8.64 11.34
CA HIS A 494 -26.07 10.05 11.36
C HIS A 494 -25.17 10.37 12.56
N ASN A 495 -24.03 11.04 12.32
CA ASN A 495 -23.17 11.63 13.35
C ASN A 495 -22.90 10.70 14.54
N GLN A 496 -22.19 9.59 14.31
CA GLN A 496 -21.92 8.60 15.37
C GLN A 496 -21.04 9.14 16.50
N SER A 497 -20.42 10.30 16.27
CA SER A 497 -19.60 10.96 17.28
C SER A 497 -20.44 11.56 18.40
N TYR A 498 -21.69 11.99 18.15
CA TYR A 498 -22.49 12.77 19.10
C TYR A 498 -23.92 12.25 19.22
N SER A 499 -24.32 11.86 20.44
CA SER A 499 -25.70 11.50 20.74
C SER A 499 -26.43 12.70 21.33
N GLU A 500 -27.43 13.21 20.61
CA GLU A 500 -28.28 14.32 21.08
C GLU A 500 -29.00 13.98 22.39
N ALA A 501 -29.40 12.72 22.56
CA ALA A 501 -30.16 12.28 23.73
C ALA A 501 -29.36 12.38 25.05
N VAL A 502 -28.03 12.24 24.98
CA VAL A 502 -27.15 12.40 26.14
C VAL A 502 -26.32 13.68 26.11
N ASN A 503 -26.48 14.51 25.07
CA ASN A 503 -25.72 15.74 24.84
C ASN A 503 -24.21 15.54 25.02
N ARG A 504 -23.69 14.40 24.58
CA ARG A 504 -22.30 13.97 24.76
C ARG A 504 -21.84 13.14 23.59
N TYR A 505 -20.54 13.23 23.33
CA TYR A 505 -19.86 12.32 22.43
C TYR A 505 -19.76 10.94 23.09
N THR A 506 -20.07 9.86 22.37
CA THR A 506 -19.99 8.48 22.90
C THR A 506 -18.69 7.82 22.41
N PRO A 507 -17.66 7.69 23.26
CA PRO A 507 -16.36 7.12 22.87
C PRO A 507 -16.45 5.69 22.34
N GLU A 508 -17.52 4.96 22.68
CA GLU A 508 -17.74 3.56 22.33
C GLU A 508 -18.07 3.38 20.84
N ARG A 509 -18.83 4.32 20.25
CA ARG A 509 -19.16 4.29 18.82
C ARG A 509 -17.91 4.56 17.97
N ILE A 510 -17.06 5.46 18.44
CA ILE A 510 -15.77 5.79 17.83
C ILE A 510 -14.80 4.61 17.89
N MET A 511 -14.75 3.88 19.01
CA MET A 511 -13.93 2.68 19.15
C MET A 511 -14.36 1.56 18.21
N LEU A 512 -15.67 1.29 18.08
CA LEU A 512 -16.16 0.21 17.22
C LEU A 512 -15.88 0.46 15.73
N VAL A 513 -16.03 1.72 15.31
CA VAL A 513 -15.64 2.24 13.99
C VAL A 513 -14.13 2.04 13.78
N PHE A 514 -13.34 2.43 14.77
CA PHE A 514 -11.88 2.34 14.74
C PHE A 514 -11.39 0.88 14.66
N ASP A 515 -11.95 -0.02 15.47
CA ASP A 515 -11.55 -1.43 15.52
C ASP A 515 -11.88 -2.14 14.20
N ALA A 516 -13.05 -1.82 13.60
CA ALA A 516 -13.41 -2.31 12.27
C ALA A 516 -12.41 -1.85 11.20
N PHE A 517 -11.93 -0.59 11.27
CA PHE A 517 -10.90 -0.08 10.36
C PHE A 517 -9.52 -0.70 10.59
N MET A 518 -9.14 -0.88 11.85
CA MET A 518 -7.84 -1.45 12.20
C MET A 518 -7.75 -2.92 11.81
N LEU A 519 -8.81 -3.69 12.01
CA LEU A 519 -8.89 -5.09 11.55
C LEU A 519 -8.80 -5.19 10.03
N ALA A 520 -9.44 -4.27 9.29
CA ALA A 520 -9.42 -4.27 7.83
C ALA A 520 -8.08 -3.78 7.24
N THR A 521 -7.40 -2.82 7.89
CA THR A 521 -6.12 -2.26 7.43
C THR A 521 -4.90 -3.11 7.83
N ALA A 522 -4.95 -3.79 8.98
CA ALA A 522 -3.90 -4.71 9.44
C ALA A 522 -3.77 -5.97 8.55
N ALA A 523 -4.77 -6.26 7.72
CA ALA A 523 -4.86 -7.47 6.90
C ALA A 523 -4.25 -7.34 5.49
N LYS A 524 -3.31 -6.41 5.23
CA LYS A 524 -2.56 -6.40 3.96
C LYS A 524 -1.49 -7.49 3.96
N ILE A 525 -1.95 -8.74 3.91
CA ILE A 525 -1.12 -9.93 3.79
C ILE A 525 -0.44 -9.90 2.42
N ILE A 526 0.87 -9.65 2.40
CA ILE A 526 1.66 -9.74 1.17
C ILE A 526 2.16 -11.19 1.06
N PRO A 527 1.71 -11.97 0.07
CA PRO A 527 2.31 -13.26 -0.20
C PRO A 527 3.74 -13.05 -0.70
N GLU A 528 4.70 -13.62 0.02
CA GLU A 528 6.09 -13.75 -0.39
C GLU A 528 6.28 -15.15 -0.96
N TYR A 529 6.78 -15.24 -2.18
CA TYR A 529 7.08 -16.52 -2.81
C TYR A 529 8.58 -16.80 -2.71
N THR A 530 8.94 -17.87 -2.02
CA THR A 530 10.32 -18.36 -1.98
C THR A 530 10.42 -19.56 -2.91
N LEU A 531 11.22 -19.44 -3.96
CA LEU A 531 11.63 -20.54 -4.81
C LEU A 531 12.97 -21.08 -4.33
N THR A 532 13.01 -22.36 -3.99
CA THR A 532 14.27 -23.09 -3.83
C THR A 532 14.46 -23.96 -5.07
N LEU A 533 15.62 -23.87 -5.72
CA LEU A 533 16.02 -24.66 -6.88
C LEU A 533 17.34 -25.36 -6.58
N ASP A 534 17.34 -26.69 -6.65
CA ASP A 534 18.55 -27.51 -6.55
C ASP A 534 18.92 -28.07 -7.90
N MET A 535 20.12 -27.73 -8.37
CA MET A 535 20.60 -28.12 -9.68
C MET A 535 21.97 -28.78 -9.59
N THR A 536 22.14 -29.85 -10.35
CA THR A 536 23.41 -30.51 -10.58
C THR A 536 23.68 -30.56 -12.08
N ILE A 537 24.83 -30.05 -12.51
CA ILE A 537 25.27 -30.08 -13.91
C ILE A 537 26.49 -30.99 -14.00
N LYS A 538 26.46 -31.97 -14.90
CA LYS A 538 27.56 -32.92 -15.13
C LYS A 538 27.94 -32.95 -16.61
N TYR A 539 29.21 -33.20 -16.89
CA TYR A 539 29.60 -33.68 -18.22
C TYR A 539 29.42 -35.20 -18.28
N ASN A 540 28.99 -35.72 -19.44
CA ASN A 540 28.72 -37.16 -19.60
C ASN A 540 29.98 -38.03 -19.52
N ASP A 541 31.16 -37.42 -19.65
CA ASP A 541 32.45 -38.09 -19.49
C ASP A 541 32.88 -38.23 -18.01
N GLY A 542 32.08 -37.69 -17.08
CA GLY A 542 32.35 -37.70 -15.65
C GLY A 542 33.52 -36.82 -15.22
N SER A 543 34.04 -35.97 -16.11
CA SER A 543 35.25 -35.16 -15.85
C SER A 543 35.04 -34.04 -14.84
N SER A 544 33.81 -33.54 -14.70
CA SER A 544 33.44 -32.58 -13.65
C SER A 544 31.95 -32.56 -13.35
N GLU A 545 31.63 -32.30 -12.09
CA GLU A 545 30.29 -32.13 -11.53
C GLU A 545 30.22 -30.76 -10.85
N PHE A 546 29.16 -30.01 -11.15
CA PHE A 546 28.88 -28.72 -10.54
C PHE A 546 27.51 -28.76 -9.88
N VAL A 547 27.48 -28.66 -8.55
CA VAL A 547 26.25 -28.63 -7.75
C VAL A 547 26.00 -27.20 -7.29
N LYS A 548 24.79 -26.69 -7.53
CA LYS A 548 24.36 -25.37 -7.10
C LYS A 548 22.95 -25.41 -6.50
N ASN A 549 22.86 -25.04 -5.23
CA ASN A 549 21.60 -24.67 -4.59
C ASN A 549 21.37 -23.17 -4.83
N LEU A 550 20.19 -22.84 -5.36
CA LEU A 550 19.75 -21.48 -5.63
C LEU A 550 18.48 -21.23 -4.83
N LYS A 551 18.48 -20.19 -4.01
CA LYS A 551 17.30 -19.75 -3.25
C LYS A 551 16.93 -18.35 -3.67
N TYR A 552 15.76 -18.19 -4.27
CA TYR A 552 15.21 -16.91 -4.66
C TYR A 552 14.00 -16.60 -3.83
N THR A 553 13.96 -15.39 -3.30
CA THR A 553 12.81 -14.86 -2.60
C THR A 553 12.27 -13.72 -3.43
N LEU A 554 11.11 -13.94 -4.05
CA LEU A 554 10.37 -12.88 -4.69
C LEU A 554 9.50 -12.21 -3.62
N LYS A 555 10.04 -11.13 -3.06
CA LYS A 555 9.23 -10.19 -2.32
C LYS A 555 8.46 -9.38 -3.34
N LYS A 556 7.15 -9.27 -3.18
CA LYS A 556 6.42 -8.21 -3.88
C LYS A 556 7.02 -6.89 -3.42
N ALA A 557 7.96 -6.35 -4.19
CA ALA A 557 8.12 -4.92 -4.22
C ALA A 557 6.77 -4.43 -4.74
N MET A 558 5.90 -3.94 -3.83
CA MET A 558 5.06 -2.84 -4.26
C MET A 558 6.03 -1.91 -4.97
N TYR A 559 5.82 -1.67 -6.27
CA TYR A 559 6.63 -0.82 -7.14
C TYR A 559 7.66 -0.04 -6.34
N ASN A 560 8.96 -0.20 -6.62
CA ASN A 560 10.01 0.67 -6.09
C ASN A 560 9.73 2.12 -6.55
N TYR A 561 8.71 2.71 -5.97
CA TYR A 561 8.44 4.10 -5.84
C TYR A 561 9.30 4.47 -4.65
N THR A 562 10.50 4.95 -4.96
CA THR A 562 11.23 5.83 -4.07
C THR A 562 10.23 6.93 -3.72
N PRO A 563 9.82 7.07 -2.46
CA PRO A 563 8.93 8.16 -2.09
C PRO A 563 9.61 9.47 -2.54
N PRO A 564 8.92 10.40 -3.21
CA PRO A 564 9.26 11.79 -3.03
C PRO A 564 9.25 12.00 -1.53
N GLU A 565 10.35 12.51 -0.99
CA GLU A 565 10.41 12.93 0.40
C GLU A 565 9.13 13.71 0.72
N PHE A 566 8.42 13.25 1.76
CA PHE A 566 7.06 13.66 2.04
C PHE A 566 6.99 15.18 2.21
N TYR A 567 6.22 15.81 1.33
CA TYR A 567 5.70 17.15 1.55
C TYR A 567 4.70 17.11 2.70
N THR A 568 5.06 17.70 3.84
CA THR A 568 4.11 17.97 4.92
C THR A 568 3.63 19.42 4.79
N ILE A 569 2.47 19.68 4.18
CA ILE A 569 1.82 21.00 4.27
C ILE A 569 0.62 20.89 5.20
N GLY A 570 0.61 21.74 6.23
CA GLY A 570 -0.49 21.83 7.19
C GLY A 570 -0.05 22.21 8.60
N SER A 571 1.26 22.34 8.84
CA SER A 571 1.81 22.91 10.06
C SER A 571 1.40 24.39 10.20
N SER A 572 0.62 24.72 11.23
CA SER A 572 0.44 26.10 11.72
C SER A 572 1.76 26.66 12.26
N GLN A 573 2.76 25.80 12.53
CA GLN A 573 4.13 26.19 12.81
C GLN A 573 4.89 26.43 11.48
N LEU A 574 5.73 27.47 11.46
CA LEU A 574 6.59 27.74 10.32
C LEU A 574 7.51 26.53 10.08
N TYR A 575 7.51 26.02 8.86
CA TYR A 575 8.39 24.91 8.46
C TYR A 575 9.21 25.30 7.23
N ILE A 576 10.35 24.65 7.08
CA ILE A 576 11.21 24.77 5.91
C ILE A 576 11.99 23.47 5.73
N GLU A 577 12.07 22.97 4.50
CA GLU A 577 12.72 21.70 4.18
C GLU A 577 13.32 21.72 2.77
N PHE A 578 14.56 21.25 2.62
CA PHE A 578 15.17 21.08 1.31
C PHE A 578 14.46 19.97 0.54
N VAL A 579 14.16 20.24 -0.73
CA VAL A 579 13.58 19.27 -1.69
C VAL A 579 14.63 18.84 -2.69
N SER A 580 15.45 19.79 -3.13
CA SER A 580 16.63 19.54 -3.94
C SER A 580 17.68 20.60 -3.58
N PRO A 581 18.93 20.22 -3.30
CA PRO A 581 19.44 18.85 -3.29
C PRO A 581 19.12 18.11 -1.98
N THR A 582 19.18 16.78 -2.03
CA THR A 582 19.12 15.93 -0.83
C THR A 582 20.46 15.93 -0.08
N ASN A 583 20.43 15.57 1.20
CA ASN A 583 21.64 15.46 2.01
C ASN A 583 22.60 14.40 1.41
N GLY A 584 23.85 14.78 1.19
CA GLY A 584 24.90 13.98 0.56
C GLY A 584 25.04 14.17 -0.96
N ALA A 585 24.20 14.99 -1.59
CA ALA A 585 24.26 15.19 -3.04
C ALA A 585 25.59 15.78 -3.52
N ILE A 586 25.99 15.40 -4.73
CA ILE A 586 27.14 15.98 -5.44
C ILE A 586 26.61 17.02 -6.44
N LEU A 587 27.09 18.25 -6.34
CA LEU A 587 26.65 19.39 -7.16
C LEU A 587 27.80 19.93 -8.00
N SER A 588 27.49 20.40 -9.21
CA SER A 588 28.49 20.97 -10.12
C SER A 588 27.90 22.02 -11.06
N GLY A 589 28.60 23.14 -11.29
CA GLY A 589 28.09 24.21 -12.15
C GLY A 589 26.91 24.97 -11.55
N ASN A 590 25.91 25.29 -12.37
CA ASN A 590 24.69 25.99 -11.94
C ASN A 590 23.60 24.99 -11.60
N GLU A 591 23.22 24.92 -10.33
CA GLU A 591 22.18 24.03 -9.82
C GLU A 591 20.98 24.83 -9.32
N THR A 592 19.77 24.31 -9.56
CA THR A 592 18.56 24.90 -8.98
C THR A 592 18.30 24.26 -7.62
N ILE A 593 18.33 25.08 -6.58
CA ILE A 593 18.03 24.68 -5.21
C ILE A 593 16.54 24.92 -4.98
N GLN A 594 15.85 23.93 -4.43
CA GLN A 594 14.42 23.92 -4.18
C GLN A 594 14.14 23.62 -2.71
N VAL A 595 13.23 24.40 -2.12
CA VAL A 595 12.83 24.28 -0.72
C VAL A 595 11.30 24.32 -0.62
N SER A 596 10.76 23.45 0.23
CA SER A 596 9.39 23.47 0.70
C SER A 596 9.27 24.36 1.93
N SER A 597 8.34 25.30 1.94
CA SER A 597 8.11 26.14 3.11
C SER A 597 6.78 26.87 3.06
N ASN A 598 6.14 27.05 4.21
CA ASN A 598 5.03 27.99 4.42
C ASN A 598 5.51 29.40 4.86
N ALA A 599 6.80 29.72 4.70
CA ALA A 599 7.37 31.02 4.99
C ALA A 599 6.87 32.11 4.04
N SER A 600 6.98 33.38 4.46
CA SER A 600 6.74 34.55 3.60
C SER A 600 8.02 35.02 2.89
N SER A 601 9.19 34.57 3.36
CA SER A 601 10.51 34.82 2.75
C SER A 601 11.47 33.70 3.15
N VAL A 602 12.42 33.37 2.27
CA VAL A 602 13.42 32.32 2.50
C VAL A 602 14.80 32.81 2.06
N SER A 603 15.71 32.93 3.01
CA SER A 603 17.11 33.29 2.79
C SER A 603 17.97 32.04 2.57
N PHE A 604 18.92 32.08 1.64
CA PHE A 604 19.85 31.00 1.34
C PHE A 604 21.29 31.32 1.76
N TYR A 605 21.95 30.33 2.37
CA TYR A 605 23.34 30.39 2.79
C TYR A 605 24.09 29.15 2.32
N VAL A 606 25.36 29.33 1.96
CA VAL A 606 26.34 28.25 1.78
C VAL A 606 27.41 28.43 2.85
N ASP A 607 27.58 27.41 3.67
CA ASP A 607 28.31 27.39 4.93
C ASP A 607 27.78 28.48 5.89
N SER A 608 28.45 29.63 5.92
CA SER A 608 28.03 30.81 6.69
C SER A 608 27.84 32.05 5.80
N ALA A 609 28.08 31.95 4.50
CA ALA A 609 27.97 33.05 3.56
C ALA A 609 26.54 33.15 3.01
N TYR A 610 25.94 34.34 3.11
CA TYR A 610 24.65 34.62 2.49
C TYR A 610 24.78 34.68 0.96
N VAL A 611 23.93 33.93 0.26
CA VAL A 611 23.94 33.83 -1.20
C VAL A 611 22.82 34.67 -1.82
N GLY A 612 21.62 34.66 -1.23
CA GLY A 612 20.46 35.39 -1.76
C GLY A 612 19.13 34.97 -1.13
N GLU A 613 18.03 35.54 -1.62
CA GLU A 613 16.67 35.11 -1.27
C GLU A 613 16.13 34.17 -2.36
N PHE A 614 15.39 33.15 -1.95
CA PHE A 614 14.64 32.31 -2.89
C PHE A 614 13.43 33.07 -3.46
N THR A 615 12.97 32.65 -4.64
CA THR A 615 11.72 33.11 -5.26
C THR A 615 10.70 31.98 -5.29
N PHE A 616 9.46 32.23 -4.86
CA PHE A 616 8.40 31.21 -4.94
C PHE A 616 7.96 31.01 -6.40
N ASN A 617 8.07 29.78 -6.89
CA ASN A 617 7.66 29.38 -8.23
C ASN A 617 6.30 28.68 -8.16
N ALA A 618 5.24 29.36 -8.59
CA ALA A 618 3.87 28.84 -8.53
C ALA A 618 3.62 27.63 -9.45
N THR A 619 4.46 27.39 -10.46
CA THR A 619 4.33 26.20 -11.34
C THR A 619 4.84 24.94 -10.67
N THR A 620 5.91 25.05 -9.88
CA THR A 620 6.53 23.90 -9.21
C THR A 620 6.06 23.74 -7.77
N GLY A 621 5.57 24.80 -7.14
CA GLY A 621 5.14 24.81 -5.74
C GLY A 621 6.29 24.94 -4.73
N TYR A 622 7.49 25.28 -5.20
CA TYR A 622 8.70 25.39 -4.38
C TYR A 622 9.23 26.83 -4.31
N TRP A 623 10.01 27.12 -3.27
CA TRP A 623 10.93 28.24 -3.23
C TRP A 623 12.20 27.84 -3.99
N GLU A 624 12.60 28.61 -5.00
CA GLU A 624 13.72 28.29 -5.90
C GLU A 624 14.81 29.38 -5.94
N ILE A 625 16.08 28.96 -5.99
CA ILE A 625 17.23 29.84 -6.27
C ILE A 625 18.27 29.08 -7.10
N THR A 626 18.94 29.75 -8.04
CA THR A 626 20.06 29.16 -8.78
C THR A 626 21.36 29.39 -8.03
N LEU A 627 22.04 28.29 -7.66
CA LEU A 627 23.36 28.28 -7.04
C LEU A 627 24.42 28.02 -8.10
N ASN A 628 25.36 28.95 -8.27
CA ASN A 628 26.59 28.69 -9.03
C ASN A 628 27.65 28.10 -8.09
N THR A 629 27.81 26.78 -8.13
CA THR A 629 28.77 26.04 -7.29
C THR A 629 30.23 26.33 -7.64
N THR A 630 30.53 26.86 -8.84
CA THR A 630 31.90 27.27 -9.23
C THR A 630 32.40 28.50 -8.48
N ALA A 631 31.52 29.22 -7.77
CA ALA A 631 31.89 30.32 -6.90
C ALA A 631 32.48 29.85 -5.54
N PHE A 632 32.46 28.55 -5.28
CA PHE A 632 32.92 27.91 -4.06
C PHE A 632 34.01 26.89 -4.38
N SER A 633 34.85 26.55 -3.40
CA SER A 633 35.85 25.48 -3.56
C SER A 633 35.19 24.11 -3.74
N ASP A 634 35.92 23.15 -4.30
CA ASP A 634 35.46 21.76 -4.26
C ASP A 634 35.59 21.16 -2.85
N GLY A 635 34.70 20.22 -2.52
CA GLY A 635 34.65 19.56 -1.21
C GLY A 635 33.27 19.62 -0.56
N SER A 636 33.22 19.26 0.72
CA SER A 636 31.96 19.26 1.48
C SER A 636 31.55 20.67 1.89
N HIS A 637 30.28 21.02 1.63
CA HIS A 637 29.65 22.29 1.97
C HIS A 637 28.33 22.09 2.68
N THR A 638 27.94 23.03 3.52
CA THR A 638 26.65 23.03 4.21
C THR A 638 25.71 24.03 3.55
N LEU A 639 24.60 23.58 2.98
CA LEU A 639 23.55 24.47 2.49
C LEU A 639 22.55 24.71 3.61
N LYS A 640 22.18 25.98 3.83
CA LYS A 640 21.18 26.36 4.83
C LYS A 640 20.13 27.27 4.24
N ALA A 641 18.87 26.93 4.44
CA ALA A 641 17.72 27.75 4.09
C ALA A 641 17.04 28.23 5.38
N VAL A 642 16.72 29.53 5.46
CA VAL A 642 16.08 30.15 6.64
C VAL A 642 14.77 30.79 6.22
N GLY A 643 13.66 30.20 6.65
CA GLY A 643 12.31 30.69 6.40
C GLY A 643 11.88 31.67 7.49
N ARG A 644 11.14 32.73 7.12
CA ARG A 644 10.53 33.68 8.05
C ARG A 644 9.06 33.90 7.75
N ARG A 645 8.24 33.96 8.81
CA ARG A 645 6.81 34.30 8.74
C ARG A 645 6.42 35.11 9.98
N GLY A 646 6.20 36.41 9.81
CA GLY A 646 6.03 37.32 10.94
C GLY A 646 7.28 37.30 11.86
N ASN A 647 7.08 36.95 13.13
CA ASN A 647 8.17 36.80 14.11
C ASN A 647 8.72 35.36 14.19
N GLU A 648 8.16 34.42 13.45
CA GLU A 648 8.61 33.03 13.43
C GLU A 648 9.79 32.87 12.47
N THR A 649 10.74 32.02 12.86
CA THR A 649 11.90 31.63 12.05
C THR A 649 12.07 30.11 12.11
N ALA A 650 12.36 29.49 10.97
CA ALA A 650 12.71 28.08 10.87
C ALA A 650 13.93 27.93 9.95
N GLU A 651 14.73 26.89 10.15
CA GLU A 651 15.88 26.60 9.29
C GLU A 651 15.92 25.13 8.88
N SER A 652 16.45 24.87 7.70
CA SER A 652 16.77 23.55 7.19
C SER A 652 18.21 23.55 6.70
N VAL A 653 18.89 22.43 6.88
CA VAL A 653 20.32 22.28 6.59
C VAL A 653 20.57 20.94 5.89
N VAL A 654 21.32 20.96 4.79
CA VAL A 654 21.83 19.76 4.12
C VAL A 654 23.33 19.90 3.89
N THR A 655 24.06 18.80 3.98
CA THR A 655 25.47 18.72 3.59
C THR A 655 25.56 18.20 2.16
N VAL A 656 26.33 18.84 1.31
CA VAL A 656 26.54 18.46 -0.10
C VAL A 656 28.02 18.45 -0.41
N THR A 657 28.41 17.86 -1.54
CA THR A 657 29.77 17.94 -2.07
C THR A 657 29.78 18.74 -3.35
N PHE A 658 30.54 19.84 -3.40
CA PHE A 658 30.81 20.54 -4.64
C PHE A 658 31.95 19.85 -5.37
N GLN A 659 31.72 19.51 -6.62
CA GLN A 659 32.70 18.86 -7.49
C GLN A 659 32.70 19.57 -8.84
N ASN A 660 33.31 20.76 -8.89
CA ASN A 660 33.43 21.56 -10.10
C ASN A 660 34.65 21.15 -10.94
N VAL A 661 35.64 20.50 -10.32
CA VAL A 661 36.75 19.90 -11.03
C VAL A 661 36.27 18.58 -11.62
N VAL A 662 36.00 18.60 -12.93
CA VAL A 662 35.94 17.36 -13.71
C VAL A 662 37.31 16.72 -13.56
N SER A 663 37.38 15.57 -12.89
CA SER A 663 38.63 14.81 -12.88
C SER A 663 39.00 14.53 -14.33
N THR A 664 40.19 14.98 -14.73
CA THR A 664 40.83 14.42 -15.91
C THR A 664 40.87 12.90 -15.72
N PRO A 665 40.60 12.08 -16.75
CA PRO A 665 40.59 10.62 -16.59
C PRO A 665 41.92 10.15 -15.96
N GLY A 666 41.91 9.79 -14.67
CA GLY A 666 43.10 9.31 -13.95
C GLY A 666 43.13 9.63 -12.46
N GLU A 667 43.29 8.55 -11.68
CA GLU A 667 43.58 8.44 -10.23
C GLU A 667 42.55 9.03 -9.24
N GLY A 668 41.74 8.13 -8.67
CA GLY A 668 40.87 8.41 -7.52
C GLY A 668 39.36 8.42 -7.80
N ALA A 669 38.96 8.30 -9.07
CA ALA A 669 37.55 8.15 -9.44
C ALA A 669 37.09 6.69 -9.27
N GLU A 670 35.84 6.49 -8.82
CA GLU A 670 35.26 5.14 -8.73
C GLU A 670 35.14 4.47 -10.11
N TRP A 671 34.86 5.28 -11.14
CA TRP A 671 34.80 4.85 -12.53
C TRP A 671 35.92 5.48 -13.35
N GLU A 672 36.48 4.69 -14.25
CA GLU A 672 37.39 5.15 -15.28
C GLU A 672 36.64 5.27 -16.61
N GLY A 673 37.15 6.11 -17.50
CA GLY A 673 36.50 6.38 -18.78
C GLY A 673 37.46 6.87 -19.84
N LYS A 674 37.23 6.46 -21.08
CA LYS A 674 37.95 6.93 -22.26
C LYS A 674 36.98 7.59 -23.21
N ILE A 675 37.28 8.82 -23.63
CA ILE A 675 36.53 9.56 -24.66
C ILE A 675 37.46 9.83 -25.84
N GLU A 676 37.05 9.37 -27.03
CA GLU A 676 37.70 9.66 -28.30
C GLU A 676 36.73 10.46 -29.17
N VAL A 677 37.26 11.49 -29.85
CA VAL A 677 36.48 12.32 -30.77
C VAL A 677 37.18 12.30 -32.13
N ASP A 678 36.43 11.94 -33.16
CA ASP A 678 36.86 11.90 -34.55
C ASP A 678 36.01 12.91 -35.35
N THR A 679 36.65 13.73 -36.17
CA THR A 679 36.01 14.83 -36.89
C THR A 679 36.33 14.73 -38.38
N GLY A 680 35.30 14.93 -39.21
CA GLY A 680 35.48 15.14 -40.65
C GLY A 680 34.62 16.29 -41.14
N ASP A 681 34.73 16.61 -42.44
CA ASP A 681 34.09 17.78 -43.06
C ASP A 681 32.60 17.94 -42.74
N ASN A 682 31.89 16.81 -42.54
CA ASN A 682 30.46 16.76 -42.33
C ASN A 682 30.04 15.94 -41.10
N TYR A 683 30.95 15.57 -40.19
CA TYR A 683 30.56 14.82 -39.00
C TYR A 683 31.47 15.04 -37.79
N VAL A 684 30.91 14.81 -36.61
CA VAL A 684 31.65 14.64 -35.35
C VAL A 684 31.21 13.31 -34.74
N LYS A 685 32.13 12.35 -34.65
CA LYS A 685 31.92 11.04 -34.03
C LYS A 685 32.55 11.02 -32.64
N VAL A 686 31.79 10.64 -31.63
CA VAL A 686 32.23 10.53 -30.23
C VAL A 686 32.13 9.07 -29.81
N LYS A 687 33.23 8.52 -29.32
CA LYS A 687 33.32 7.16 -28.78
C LYS A 687 33.67 7.20 -27.31
N MET A 688 32.91 6.48 -26.49
CA MET A 688 33.11 6.45 -25.06
C MET A 688 33.10 5.02 -24.54
N ARG A 689 33.95 4.74 -23.56
CA ARG A 689 33.93 3.49 -22.80
C ARG A 689 34.16 3.80 -21.33
N PHE A 690 33.37 3.18 -20.45
CA PHE A 690 33.46 3.34 -19.00
C PHE A 690 33.64 1.99 -18.31
N TRP A 691 34.50 1.93 -17.28
CA TRP A 691 34.75 0.72 -16.49
C TRP A 691 35.07 1.03 -15.02
N GLU A 692 34.90 0.05 -14.14
CA GLU A 692 35.42 0.05 -12.77
C GLU A 692 36.81 -0.60 -12.76
N SER A 693 37.76 -0.03 -12.01
CA SER A 693 39.08 -0.62 -11.78
C SER A 693 39.22 -1.08 -10.31
N TYR A 694 39.60 -2.34 -10.10
CA TYR A 694 39.83 -2.89 -8.77
C TYR A 694 41.32 -2.81 -8.42
N GLN A 695 41.67 -1.97 -7.45
CA GLN A 695 43.06 -1.72 -7.02
C GLN A 695 43.51 -2.77 -5.99
N GLU A 696 43.74 -4.01 -6.43
CA GLU A 696 44.53 -4.98 -5.67
C GLU A 696 45.20 -5.98 -6.63
N ASN A 697 46.32 -5.55 -7.22
CA ASN A 697 47.34 -6.41 -7.88
C ASN A 697 47.03 -7.11 -9.21
N LYS A 698 45.95 -6.75 -9.94
CA LYS A 698 45.82 -6.97 -11.41
C LYS A 698 44.66 -6.14 -11.94
N LEU A 699 44.90 -5.31 -12.97
CA LEU A 699 43.91 -4.46 -13.65
C LEU A 699 42.82 -5.32 -14.31
N ILE A 700 41.79 -5.67 -13.56
CA ILE A 700 40.53 -6.16 -14.13
C ILE A 700 39.66 -4.93 -14.35
N GLU A 701 39.44 -4.61 -15.61
CA GLU A 701 38.45 -3.60 -16.02
C GLU A 701 37.08 -4.28 -16.05
N ILE A 702 36.17 -3.84 -15.19
CA ILE A 702 34.78 -4.32 -15.20
C ILE A 702 33.96 -3.30 -16.00
N PRO A 703 33.43 -3.64 -17.19
CA PRO A 703 32.66 -2.68 -17.97
C PRO A 703 31.42 -2.17 -17.23
N LEU A 704 31.19 -0.86 -17.30
CA LEU A 704 30.02 -0.22 -16.73
C LEU A 704 28.82 -0.41 -17.67
N SER A 705 28.26 -1.63 -17.71
CA SER A 705 27.10 -1.94 -18.55
C SER A 705 25.81 -1.29 -18.07
N ASN A 706 24.92 -0.92 -19.01
CA ASN A 706 23.59 -0.34 -18.74
C ASN A 706 23.63 0.95 -17.86
N ALA A 707 24.76 1.66 -17.85
CA ALA A 707 24.90 2.96 -17.20
C ALA A 707 24.24 4.04 -18.07
N SER A 708 23.46 4.92 -17.46
CA SER A 708 22.86 6.07 -18.14
C SER A 708 23.95 7.09 -18.48
N VAL A 709 23.94 7.59 -19.71
CA VAL A 709 24.91 8.56 -20.21
C VAL A 709 24.15 9.78 -20.72
N GLU A 710 24.57 10.98 -20.31
CA GLU A 710 24.09 12.25 -20.84
C GLU A 710 25.28 13.09 -21.31
N VAL A 711 25.22 13.57 -22.55
CA VAL A 711 26.32 14.27 -23.23
C VAL A 711 25.90 15.68 -23.62
N ASN A 712 26.75 16.65 -23.27
CA ASN A 712 26.68 18.03 -23.73
C ASN A 712 27.98 18.40 -24.45
N ILE A 713 27.88 19.09 -25.58
CA ILE A 713 29.02 19.65 -26.30
C ILE A 713 29.00 21.16 -26.12
N THR A 714 30.09 21.74 -25.60
CA THR A 714 30.24 23.19 -25.43
C THR A 714 31.37 23.74 -26.29
N ASP A 715 31.33 25.03 -26.61
CA ASP A 715 32.50 25.72 -27.15
C ASP A 715 33.50 26.09 -26.04
N ASN A 716 34.58 26.77 -26.41
CA ASN A 716 35.63 27.22 -25.51
C ASN A 716 35.20 28.33 -24.52
N GLU A 717 34.03 28.94 -24.72
CA GLU A 717 33.41 29.91 -23.82
C GLU A 717 32.41 29.23 -22.86
N GLY A 718 32.29 27.90 -22.93
CA GLY A 718 31.35 27.11 -22.12
C GLY A 718 29.90 27.16 -22.64
N LYS A 719 29.66 27.77 -23.80
CA LYS A 719 28.31 27.84 -24.38
C LYS A 719 27.92 26.50 -24.98
N VAL A 720 26.73 26.02 -24.63
CA VAL A 720 26.19 24.76 -25.15
C VAL A 720 25.94 24.86 -26.66
N VAL A 721 26.59 23.97 -27.39
CA VAL A 721 26.50 23.78 -28.85
C VAL A 721 25.48 22.71 -29.17
N TYR A 722 25.54 21.58 -28.46
CA TYR A 722 24.57 20.48 -28.51
C TYR A 722 24.29 19.94 -27.11
N SER A 723 23.03 19.61 -26.88
CA SER A 723 22.52 19.01 -25.63
C SER A 723 21.44 17.98 -25.91
N GLY A 724 21.07 17.20 -24.89
CA GLY A 724 19.98 16.22 -25.00
C GLY A 724 20.39 14.89 -25.64
N ILE A 725 21.69 14.66 -25.81
CA ILE A 725 22.23 13.38 -26.26
C ILE A 725 22.26 12.46 -25.03
N LYS A 726 21.34 11.50 -24.98
CA LYS A 726 21.21 10.56 -23.86
C LYS A 726 21.15 9.12 -24.37
N GLY A 727 21.60 8.18 -23.55
CA GLY A 727 21.53 6.76 -23.86
C GLY A 727 22.04 5.90 -22.70
N LYS A 728 22.22 4.61 -22.97
CA LYS A 728 22.89 3.70 -22.03
C LYS A 728 24.05 2.97 -22.67
N THR A 729 25.07 2.70 -21.86
CA THR A 729 26.20 1.87 -22.28
C THR A 729 25.77 0.43 -22.60
N ASP A 730 26.45 -0.19 -23.55
CA ASP A 730 26.28 -1.61 -23.89
C ASP A 730 26.92 -2.55 -22.84
N SER A 731 26.99 -3.86 -23.14
CA SER A 731 27.63 -4.84 -22.25
C SER A 731 29.13 -4.62 -22.04
N ASP A 732 29.80 -3.92 -22.97
CA ASP A 732 31.23 -3.58 -22.92
C ASP A 732 31.48 -2.20 -22.32
N GLY A 733 30.44 -1.56 -21.77
CA GLY A 733 30.52 -0.24 -21.15
C GLY A 733 30.66 0.89 -22.17
N LYS A 734 30.33 0.65 -23.44
CA LYS A 734 30.52 1.60 -24.54
C LYS A 734 29.25 2.37 -24.88
N PHE A 735 29.44 3.62 -25.29
CA PHE A 735 28.41 4.44 -25.92
C PHE A 735 29.04 5.26 -27.04
N GLU A 736 28.55 5.08 -28.27
CA GLU A 736 29.06 5.77 -29.45
C GLU A 736 27.92 6.49 -30.19
N PHE A 737 28.18 7.73 -30.60
CA PHE A 737 27.26 8.47 -31.46
C PHE A 737 28.02 9.34 -32.47
N SER A 738 27.33 9.74 -33.53
CA SER A 738 27.81 10.68 -34.54
C SER A 738 26.78 11.79 -34.76
N ILE A 739 27.25 13.03 -34.84
CA ILE A 739 26.47 14.18 -35.31
C ILE A 739 26.87 14.40 -36.77
N VAL A 740 25.93 14.20 -37.70
CA VAL A 740 26.19 14.28 -39.14
C VAL A 740 25.47 15.48 -39.73
N LYS A 741 26.20 16.31 -40.48
CA LYS A 741 25.65 17.45 -41.20
C LYS A 741 24.74 16.97 -42.32
N THR A 742 23.50 17.45 -42.35
CA THR A 742 22.52 17.15 -43.40
C THR A 742 22.09 18.43 -44.12
N ASN A 743 21.37 18.29 -45.23
CA ASN A 743 20.88 19.44 -46.00
C ASN A 743 19.93 20.35 -45.18
N GLY A 744 19.32 19.82 -44.12
CA GLY A 744 18.40 20.54 -43.22
C GLY A 744 18.98 20.94 -41.87
N GLY A 745 20.22 20.54 -41.54
CA GLY A 745 20.79 20.79 -40.22
C GLY A 745 21.82 19.74 -39.80
N ALA A 746 21.57 19.07 -38.68
CA ALA A 746 22.39 18.03 -38.12
C ALA A 746 21.53 16.88 -37.58
N ASP A 747 21.91 15.65 -37.91
CA ASP A 747 21.24 14.43 -37.45
C ASP A 747 22.11 13.72 -36.40
N LEU A 748 21.46 13.11 -35.41
CA LEU A 748 22.11 12.26 -34.41
C LEU A 748 22.00 10.79 -34.83
N ILE A 749 23.13 10.09 -34.87
CA ILE A 749 23.19 8.65 -35.16
C ILE A 749 23.90 7.95 -34.01
N ILE A 750 23.19 7.13 -33.24
CA ILE A 750 23.78 6.29 -32.19
C ILE A 750 24.28 5.00 -32.84
N THR A 751 25.55 4.66 -32.67
CA THR A 751 26.18 3.48 -33.30
C THR A 751 26.46 2.35 -32.33
N GLU A 752 26.67 2.63 -31.04
CA GLU A 752 26.78 1.62 -29.97
C GLU A 752 26.11 2.13 -28.70
N GLY A 753 25.47 1.23 -27.94
CA GLY A 753 24.62 1.54 -26.79
C GLY A 753 23.12 1.43 -27.09
N THR A 754 22.28 1.62 -26.07
CA THR A 754 20.82 1.61 -26.22
C THR A 754 20.23 3.01 -26.08
N ASP A 755 19.33 3.36 -26.98
CA ASP A 755 18.60 4.64 -26.95
C ASP A 755 17.48 4.57 -25.90
N VAL A 756 17.36 5.63 -25.10
CA VAL A 756 16.30 5.78 -24.09
C VAL A 756 15.45 7.04 -24.35
N GLY A 757 15.68 7.73 -25.47
CA GLY A 757 14.97 8.96 -25.84
C GLY A 757 15.92 10.11 -26.11
N SER A 758 16.65 10.05 -27.22
CA SER A 758 17.52 11.15 -27.66
C SER A 758 16.81 12.08 -28.65
N SER A 759 16.80 13.38 -28.36
CA SER A 759 16.41 14.41 -29.34
C SER A 759 17.48 15.50 -29.35
N LEU A 760 18.11 15.69 -30.51
CA LEU A 760 19.20 16.66 -30.64
C LEU A 760 18.64 18.09 -30.48
N LYS A 761 19.15 18.85 -29.52
CA LYS A 761 18.81 20.27 -29.37
C LYS A 761 20.08 21.13 -29.35
N PRO A 762 20.21 22.12 -30.26
CA PRO A 762 19.38 22.45 -31.43
C PRO A 762 19.65 21.54 -32.66
N PRO A 763 18.70 21.42 -33.62
CA PRO A 763 18.84 20.55 -34.80
C PRO A 763 19.71 21.13 -35.93
N ALA A 764 20.27 22.33 -35.78
CA ALA A 764 21.10 22.96 -36.83
C ALA A 764 22.58 22.58 -36.68
N TRP A 765 23.33 22.54 -37.78
CA TRP A 765 24.80 22.39 -37.74
C TRP A 765 25.47 23.63 -37.11
N LYS A 766 26.23 23.43 -36.03
CA LYS A 766 26.84 24.53 -35.24
C LYS A 766 28.38 24.49 -35.17
N PHE A 767 29.02 23.42 -35.63
CA PHE A 767 30.48 23.34 -35.64
C PHE A 767 31.08 24.31 -36.65
N LYS A 768 32.15 24.99 -36.25
CA LYS A 768 32.93 25.93 -37.05
C LYS A 768 34.34 25.40 -37.18
N GLN A 769 34.87 25.45 -38.40
CA GLN A 769 36.22 25.01 -38.70
C GLN A 769 37.24 25.74 -37.84
N ASN A 770 38.27 25.03 -37.40
CA ASN A 770 39.35 25.50 -36.55
C ASN A 770 38.93 26.05 -35.17
N LYS A 771 37.72 25.72 -34.67
CA LYS A 771 37.32 26.05 -33.30
C LYS A 771 37.50 24.88 -32.34
N GLU A 772 37.77 25.22 -31.08
CA GLU A 772 37.86 24.26 -29.98
C GLU A 772 36.49 24.03 -29.32
N TYR A 773 36.25 22.78 -28.94
CA TYR A 773 35.02 22.31 -28.33
C TYR A 773 35.34 21.32 -27.20
N TYR A 774 34.37 21.10 -26.31
CA TYR A 774 34.47 20.19 -25.19
C TYR A 774 33.28 19.24 -25.20
N VAL A 775 33.53 17.94 -25.15
CA VAL A 775 32.52 16.92 -24.88
C VAL A 775 32.48 16.73 -23.36
N LYS A 776 31.34 17.04 -22.74
CA LYS A 776 31.08 16.85 -21.31
C LYS A 776 30.06 15.74 -21.13
N VAL A 777 30.36 14.76 -20.30
CA VAL A 777 29.59 13.53 -20.15
C VAL A 777 29.25 13.33 -18.69
N LYS A 778 27.97 13.11 -18.40
CA LYS A 778 27.47 12.65 -17.10
C LYS A 778 27.12 11.17 -17.23
N VAL A 779 27.71 10.32 -16.38
CA VAL A 779 27.43 8.89 -16.30
C VAL A 779 26.73 8.60 -14.98
N GLU A 780 25.67 7.79 -15.01
CA GLU A 780 24.89 7.43 -13.82
C GLU A 780 24.59 5.92 -13.79
N LYS A 781 24.84 5.26 -12.66
CA LYS A 781 24.56 3.83 -12.43
C LYS A 781 24.36 3.57 -10.94
N GLY A 782 23.26 2.90 -10.59
CA GLY A 782 22.98 2.51 -9.20
C GLY A 782 22.89 3.69 -8.22
N GLY A 783 22.42 4.86 -8.68
CA GLY A 783 22.33 6.09 -7.87
C GLY A 783 23.63 6.88 -7.73
N ARG A 784 24.74 6.41 -8.32
CA ARG A 784 26.03 7.14 -8.37
C ARG A 784 26.16 7.90 -9.68
N VAL A 785 26.83 9.06 -9.63
CA VAL A 785 27.02 9.96 -10.78
C VAL A 785 28.49 10.33 -10.90
N GLN A 786 29.05 10.29 -12.12
CA GLN A 786 30.41 10.77 -12.41
C GLN A 786 30.46 11.56 -13.73
N TYR A 787 31.31 12.59 -13.77
CA TYR A 787 31.49 13.45 -14.94
C TYR A 787 32.82 13.20 -15.65
N PHE A 788 32.81 13.28 -16.97
CA PHE A 788 34.00 13.15 -17.83
C PHE A 788 34.02 14.28 -18.85
N GLU A 789 35.22 14.74 -19.23
CA GLU A 789 35.38 15.78 -20.25
C GLU A 789 36.51 15.46 -21.24
N LYS A 790 36.29 15.81 -22.51
CA LYS A 790 37.31 15.75 -23.56
C LYS A 790 37.29 16.99 -24.45
N LYS A 791 38.42 17.69 -24.50
CA LYS A 791 38.68 18.77 -25.46
C LYS A 791 38.98 18.18 -26.86
N PHE A 792 38.42 18.79 -27.90
CA PHE A 792 38.75 18.52 -29.31
C PHE A 792 38.71 19.80 -30.15
N LYS A 793 39.33 19.76 -31.33
CA LYS A 793 39.27 20.83 -32.33
C LYS A 793 38.52 20.29 -33.54
N PHE A 794 37.60 21.08 -34.10
CA PHE A 794 36.89 20.70 -35.32
C PHE A 794 37.69 21.18 -36.53
N ASP A 795 38.26 20.23 -37.28
CA ASP A 795 39.18 20.50 -38.40
C ASP A 795 38.51 21.01 -39.67
#